data_AF-A0A8T7DRT1-F1
#
_entry.id   AF-A0A8T7DRT1-F1
#
_cell.length_a   1.000
_cell.length_b   1.000
_cell.length_c   1.000
_cell.angle_alpha   90.00
_cell.angle_beta   90.00
_cell.angle_gamma   90.00
#
_symmetry.space_group_name_H-M   'P 1'
#
loop_
_entity.id
_entity.type
_entity.pdbx_description
1 polymer ?
#
loop_
_entity_poly.entity_id
_entity_poly.type
_entity_poly.pdbx_seq_one_letter_code
_entity_poly.pdbx_strand_id
1 'polypeptide(L)'
;MLSITNGLLRGSALISLSLFSLIFTGCTSSNDPATTSAAPAISANESPVAIDDAFSVVKGSTALFDLAANDVDADDGLDLAAITIATAPASGSVTVHTDGTVDYTHDGSDTAADSFTYTITDNSAAVSNTANVTITVTSVAAQAARIGIYDSTVVEGADDLEFVVSLAAATTETVSVNYATADGSAVAGTDYSAANGVVQFAPGDVRKFITVPVLANTATPTGTSKNLQLVLSDPQNAELQVNTATGTIVDRDAMSIDTAFNPNWGTAGVFTEAVECADCHESNGTIMQFDNPDLTTNNISASAQWKHTVMAHSFNDPYWQAAIQDESETFPALSGFIEDTCTTCHAPMGRTHAHHQQPTVEYRFDTALNEDHAREGVSCTACHLMQENGAFSGEYIITKTDTAIYGPYANPLTGPMNNMTQLGYTPTASAHIESSALCASCHTLYTPALDPATGLQSGPNTGLPSADDGFLEQGPYLEWQNSVYVTGGAQEAQCQDCHMPVPSDTYQTPISIRPGNAPDRSPYGQHTLVGGNAHLLTILRDYRSALGIEGSTSVNGFNDQIQLTRQFLGGAATVAVSSPQQVSTTLNFDVEISNHAGHKIPSAYPSRRTWLHVTVKNGGGNVVFESGKPDVRGYISTDEARLKADCMSPQKLDGFDSSLCYEPHRNVITDPSQVAIYETVLGDINGDITHTLLQAAQYLKDNRIPPAGFTNATAVVIESQTVPAGVTGDSDFNCVDAAEGCGADTVHYQVDIGTQSGPFAIEARLLYQATQPGFVDGLHTDGDRVNRFKVMYDAVPPSVEVLATATN
;
A
#
# COMPACT_ATOMS: atom_id res chain seq x y z
N MET A 1 4.83 -39.49 -31.29
CA MET A 1 3.95 -39.23 -32.46
C MET A 1 2.86 -38.30 -31.97
N LEU A 2 2.65 -37.06 -32.40
CA LEU A 2 3.27 -36.20 -33.41
C LEU A 2 4.33 -35.25 -32.80
N SER A 3 5.20 -34.75 -33.67
CA SER A 3 6.35 -33.87 -33.44
C SER A 3 6.17 -32.63 -34.32
N ILE A 4 6.73 -31.48 -33.91
CA ILE A 4 7.35 -30.36 -34.67
C ILE A 4 7.47 -29.19 -33.64
N THR A 5 8.60 -28.96 -32.95
CA THR A 5 9.85 -28.24 -33.31
C THR A 5 9.71 -26.78 -33.75
N ASN A 6 10.14 -25.84 -32.89
CA ASN A 6 11.10 -24.74 -33.11
C ASN A 6 10.87 -23.68 -32.00
N GLY A 7 11.85 -23.10 -31.29
CA GLY A 7 13.25 -22.89 -31.63
C GLY A 7 13.53 -21.39 -31.84
N LEU A 8 13.55 -20.62 -30.74
CA LEU A 8 14.47 -19.53 -30.36
C LEU A 8 15.15 -18.61 -31.43
N LEU A 9 15.01 -17.30 -31.16
CA LEU A 9 16.03 -16.21 -31.12
C LEU A 9 16.16 -15.16 -32.26
N ARG A 10 15.98 -13.91 -31.80
CA ARG A 10 16.76 -12.66 -31.98
C ARG A 10 16.58 -11.80 -33.25
N GLY A 11 16.15 -10.56 -33.00
CA GLY A 11 17.00 -9.38 -33.27
C GLY A 11 16.56 -8.40 -34.36
N SER A 12 15.98 -7.27 -33.91
CA SER A 12 16.16 -5.87 -34.34
C SER A 12 16.39 -5.50 -35.83
N ALA A 13 15.56 -4.61 -36.38
CA ALA A 13 15.98 -3.34 -37.00
C ALA A 13 14.79 -2.53 -37.58
N LEU A 14 14.83 -1.21 -37.34
CA LEU A 14 14.03 -0.14 -37.96
C LEU A 14 14.02 -0.17 -39.50
N ILE A 15 12.87 0.14 -40.13
CA ILE A 15 12.78 0.90 -41.39
C ILE A 15 11.49 1.74 -41.43
N SER A 16 11.67 3.06 -41.46
CA SER A 16 10.76 4.07 -42.04
C SER A 16 10.88 4.05 -43.56
N LEU A 17 9.78 4.19 -44.32
CA LEU A 17 9.70 5.05 -45.54
C LEU A 17 8.28 5.10 -46.16
N SER A 18 7.62 6.23 -45.96
CA SER A 18 7.07 7.19 -46.95
C SER A 18 6.25 6.81 -48.22
N LEU A 19 5.21 7.65 -48.39
CA LEU A 19 4.71 8.32 -49.61
C LEU A 19 3.96 7.52 -50.69
N PHE A 20 2.68 7.85 -50.90
CA PHE A 20 2.24 8.37 -52.20
C PHE A 20 1.05 9.34 -52.07
N SER A 21 1.23 10.52 -52.66
CA SER A 21 0.28 11.62 -52.82
C SER A 21 -0.30 11.53 -54.24
N LEU A 22 -1.61 11.76 -54.41
CA LEU A 22 -2.23 12.09 -55.72
C LEU A 22 -3.42 13.03 -55.47
N ILE A 23 -3.15 14.34 -55.49
CA ILE A 23 -3.45 15.30 -56.56
C ILE A 23 -4.95 15.64 -56.68
N PHE A 24 -5.32 16.80 -56.12
CA PHE A 24 -6.31 17.70 -56.71
C PHE A 24 -5.63 18.51 -57.81
N THR A 25 -6.31 18.69 -58.96
CA THR A 25 -6.57 19.96 -59.70
C THR A 25 -6.72 19.69 -61.20
N GLY A 26 -7.86 20.06 -61.78
CA GLY A 26 -8.07 20.08 -63.23
C GLY A 26 -9.37 20.77 -63.61
N CYS A 27 -9.25 21.98 -64.17
CA CYS A 27 -10.32 22.89 -64.54
C CYS A 27 -10.88 22.61 -65.96
N THR A 28 -12.06 23.17 -66.25
CA THR A 28 -12.66 23.56 -67.55
C THR A 28 -13.74 22.68 -68.24
N SER A 29 -14.96 23.25 -68.24
CA SER A 29 -15.96 23.38 -69.32
C SER A 29 -16.29 22.22 -70.29
N SER A 30 -17.56 21.77 -70.27
CA SER A 30 -18.62 22.09 -71.27
C SER A 30 -19.64 20.96 -71.51
N ASN A 31 -20.93 21.34 -71.47
CA ASN A 31 -22.12 20.78 -72.14
C ASN A 31 -22.62 19.32 -71.91
N ASP A 32 -23.76 19.25 -71.19
CA ASP A 32 -25.01 18.43 -71.30
C ASP A 32 -25.20 17.46 -72.51
N PRO A 33 -26.14 16.46 -72.50
CA PRO A 33 -27.26 16.27 -71.56
C PRO A 33 -27.62 14.85 -71.07
N ALA A 34 -28.33 14.86 -69.94
CA ALA A 34 -29.47 14.04 -69.49
C ALA A 34 -29.72 12.61 -70.03
N THR A 35 -29.82 11.67 -69.08
CA THR A 35 -30.89 10.65 -69.08
C THR A 35 -31.55 10.61 -67.70
N THR A 36 -32.87 10.76 -67.67
CA THR A 36 -33.72 10.82 -66.49
C THR A 36 -34.16 9.43 -66.05
N SER A 37 -33.93 9.07 -64.78
CA SER A 37 -34.70 8.06 -64.06
C SER A 37 -35.22 8.69 -62.77
N ALA A 38 -36.53 8.53 -62.54
CA ALA A 38 -37.31 9.18 -61.49
C ALA A 38 -36.70 9.05 -60.09
N ALA A 39 -36.70 10.17 -59.35
CA ALA A 39 -36.39 10.20 -57.93
C ALA A 39 -37.50 9.52 -57.11
N PRO A 40 -37.17 8.75 -56.06
CA PRO A 40 -38.15 8.32 -55.07
C PRO A 40 -38.72 9.54 -54.34
N ALA A 41 -40.01 9.50 -54.03
CA ALA A 41 -40.68 10.52 -53.24
C ALA A 41 -40.03 10.60 -51.85
N ILE A 42 -39.58 11.80 -51.47
CA ILE A 42 -39.23 12.15 -50.10
C ILE A 42 -40.48 11.97 -49.23
N SER A 43 -40.48 11.00 -48.31
CA SER A 43 -41.43 10.99 -47.20
C SER A 43 -41.21 12.26 -46.39
N ALA A 44 -42.28 12.94 -46.02
CA ALA A 44 -42.18 14.06 -45.09
C ALA A 44 -41.81 13.51 -43.71
N ASN A 45 -40.89 14.18 -43.01
CA ASN A 45 -40.49 13.84 -41.64
C ASN A 45 -41.73 13.77 -40.73
N GLU A 46 -41.89 12.67 -40.00
CA GLU A 46 -42.89 12.60 -38.93
C GLU A 46 -42.36 13.32 -37.67
N SER A 47 -43.16 13.46 -36.61
CA SER A 47 -42.63 13.95 -35.34
C SER A 47 -42.57 12.78 -34.37
N PRO A 48 -41.57 12.73 -33.48
CA PRO A 48 -41.43 11.64 -32.53
C PRO A 48 -42.64 11.59 -31.58
N VAL A 49 -42.92 10.41 -31.05
CA VAL A 49 -43.96 10.18 -30.05
C VAL A 49 -43.30 9.93 -28.71
N ALA A 50 -43.46 10.89 -27.79
CA ALA A 50 -42.99 10.75 -26.41
C ALA A 50 -44.07 10.08 -25.55
N ILE A 51 -43.70 9.13 -24.70
CA ILE A 51 -44.60 8.31 -23.88
C ILE A 51 -44.39 8.63 -22.40
N ASP A 52 -45.48 8.67 -21.62
CA ASP A 52 -45.42 8.96 -20.19
C ASP A 52 -44.60 7.91 -19.40
N ASP A 53 -43.79 8.39 -18.46
CA ASP A 53 -42.92 7.58 -17.62
C ASP A 53 -43.35 7.51 -16.15
N ALA A 54 -42.90 6.46 -15.47
CA ALA A 54 -43.08 6.31 -14.03
C ALA A 54 -41.80 5.80 -13.37
N PHE A 55 -41.29 6.56 -12.41
CA PHE A 55 -40.09 6.23 -11.63
C PHE A 55 -40.34 6.36 -10.12
N SER A 56 -39.37 5.94 -9.33
CA SER A 56 -39.36 6.13 -7.87
C SER A 56 -38.03 6.69 -7.42
N VAL A 57 -38.06 7.51 -6.37
CA VAL A 57 -36.88 8.12 -5.75
C VAL A 57 -37.01 8.04 -4.24
N VAL A 58 -35.88 7.99 -3.54
CA VAL A 58 -35.83 8.15 -2.08
C VAL A 58 -35.89 9.64 -1.75
N LYS A 59 -36.69 10.00 -0.74
CA LYS A 59 -36.79 11.38 -0.25
C LYS A 59 -35.41 12.01 -0.02
N GLY A 60 -35.15 13.16 -0.64
CA GLY A 60 -33.89 13.90 -0.53
C GLY A 60 -32.70 13.34 -1.33
N SER A 61 -32.91 12.30 -2.14
CA SER A 61 -31.86 11.68 -2.96
C SER A 61 -31.95 12.09 -4.43
N THR A 62 -30.88 11.80 -5.18
CA THR A 62 -30.82 11.90 -6.65
C THR A 62 -30.97 10.52 -7.28
N ALA A 63 -31.70 10.41 -8.38
CA ALA A 63 -31.84 9.20 -9.17
C ALA A 63 -31.74 9.50 -10.68
N LEU A 64 -31.11 8.59 -11.42
CA LEU A 64 -30.97 8.64 -12.88
C LEU A 64 -32.19 7.96 -13.53
N PHE A 65 -32.86 8.67 -14.43
CA PHE A 65 -34.03 8.19 -15.18
C PHE A 65 -33.73 8.18 -16.68
N ASP A 66 -34.05 7.09 -17.37
CA ASP A 66 -33.97 7.01 -18.83
C ASP A 66 -35.35 7.31 -19.43
N LEU A 67 -35.52 8.51 -19.99
CA LEU A 67 -36.80 8.97 -20.54
C LEU A 67 -37.01 8.49 -21.98
N ALA A 68 -35.92 8.29 -22.74
CA ALA A 68 -36.03 7.91 -24.15
C ALA A 68 -36.32 6.41 -24.34
N ALA A 69 -36.27 5.60 -23.28
CA ALA A 69 -36.41 4.15 -23.32
C ALA A 69 -37.72 3.65 -23.96
N ASN A 70 -38.81 4.39 -23.81
CA ASN A 70 -40.14 4.05 -24.33
C ASN A 70 -40.60 4.95 -25.48
N ASP A 71 -39.83 5.98 -25.83
CA ASP A 71 -40.12 6.92 -26.90
C ASP A 71 -39.82 6.30 -28.27
N VAL A 72 -40.54 6.72 -29.30
CA VAL A 72 -40.37 6.20 -30.66
C VAL A 72 -40.45 7.29 -31.72
N ASP A 73 -39.64 7.14 -32.74
CA ASP A 73 -39.75 7.88 -33.99
C ASP A 73 -39.92 6.89 -35.16
N ALA A 74 -40.75 7.25 -36.14
CA ALA A 74 -41.21 6.32 -37.17
C ALA A 74 -40.27 6.25 -38.38
N ASP A 75 -39.36 7.21 -38.55
CA ASP A 75 -38.54 7.36 -39.75
C ASP A 75 -37.04 7.57 -39.49
N ASP A 76 -36.62 8.62 -38.78
CA ASP A 76 -35.20 8.99 -38.69
C ASP A 76 -34.55 8.87 -37.30
N GLY A 77 -35.34 8.52 -36.28
CA GLY A 77 -34.88 8.20 -34.94
C GLY A 77 -34.74 9.41 -34.01
N LEU A 78 -34.65 9.15 -32.71
CA LEU A 78 -34.58 10.19 -31.68
C LEU A 78 -33.18 10.84 -31.60
N ASP A 79 -33.14 12.15 -31.38
CA ASP A 79 -31.95 12.86 -30.93
C ASP A 79 -31.91 12.84 -29.39
N LEU A 80 -31.18 11.87 -28.84
CA LEU A 80 -31.07 11.64 -27.39
C LEU A 80 -30.44 12.81 -26.62
N ALA A 81 -29.76 13.74 -27.31
CA ALA A 81 -29.20 14.93 -26.70
C ALA A 81 -30.19 16.11 -26.63
N ALA A 82 -31.39 15.97 -27.20
CA ALA A 82 -32.35 17.04 -27.40
C ALA A 82 -33.64 16.90 -26.57
N ILE A 83 -33.52 16.45 -25.31
CA ILE A 83 -34.61 16.47 -24.34
C ILE A 83 -34.76 17.88 -23.75
N THR A 84 -35.99 18.40 -23.73
CA THR A 84 -36.34 19.68 -23.12
C THR A 84 -37.39 19.50 -22.02
N ILE A 85 -37.11 20.01 -20.82
CA ILE A 85 -38.07 20.01 -19.70
C ILE A 85 -39.09 21.14 -19.92
N ALA A 86 -40.33 20.76 -20.22
CA ALA A 86 -41.43 21.68 -20.50
C ALA A 86 -42.07 22.25 -19.23
N THR A 87 -42.17 21.44 -18.17
CA THR A 87 -42.63 21.86 -16.84
C THR A 87 -41.71 21.25 -15.81
N ALA A 88 -41.10 22.08 -14.95
CA ALA A 88 -40.21 21.61 -13.90
C ALA A 88 -40.98 20.88 -12.77
N PRO A 89 -40.33 19.95 -12.06
CA PRO A 89 -40.89 19.35 -10.84
C PRO A 89 -41.16 20.38 -9.74
N ALA A 90 -42.11 20.08 -8.85
CA ALA A 90 -42.49 20.98 -7.76
C ALA A 90 -41.66 20.78 -6.49
N SER A 91 -41.08 19.59 -6.32
CA SER A 91 -40.35 19.16 -5.12
C SER A 91 -39.00 18.53 -5.47
N GLY A 92 -38.38 19.02 -6.53
CA GLY A 92 -37.06 18.56 -6.98
C GLY A 92 -36.49 19.41 -8.11
N SER A 93 -35.45 18.89 -8.75
CA SER A 93 -34.81 19.48 -9.93
C SER A 93 -34.41 18.39 -10.92
N VAL A 94 -34.38 18.72 -12.21
CA VAL A 94 -33.96 17.80 -13.29
C VAL A 94 -32.75 18.37 -14.04
N THR A 95 -31.72 17.55 -14.24
CA THR A 95 -30.58 17.84 -15.12
C THR A 95 -30.58 16.85 -16.28
N VAL A 96 -30.50 17.34 -17.51
CA VAL A 96 -30.58 16.52 -18.73
C VAL A 96 -29.18 16.14 -19.21
N HIS A 97 -29.00 14.86 -19.56
CA HIS A 97 -27.77 14.33 -20.14
C HIS A 97 -27.88 14.18 -21.67
N THR A 98 -26.76 13.94 -22.35
CA THR A 98 -26.71 13.84 -23.82
C THR A 98 -27.05 12.45 -24.37
N ASP A 99 -27.40 11.50 -23.50
CA ASP A 99 -27.62 10.09 -23.83
C ASP A 99 -29.09 9.64 -23.66
N GLY A 100 -30.02 10.59 -23.45
CA GLY A 100 -31.45 10.31 -23.27
C GLY A 100 -31.88 10.15 -21.80
N THR A 101 -30.92 10.22 -20.87
CA THR A 101 -31.18 10.13 -19.43
C THR A 101 -31.24 11.49 -18.75
N VAL A 102 -31.81 11.54 -17.55
CA VAL A 102 -31.87 12.72 -16.69
C VAL A 102 -31.58 12.38 -15.23
N ASP A 103 -30.89 13.26 -14.52
CA ASP A 103 -30.81 13.22 -13.05
C ASP A 103 -31.98 13.99 -12.45
N TYR A 104 -32.82 13.30 -11.69
CA TYR A 104 -33.80 13.94 -10.82
C TYR A 104 -33.31 13.96 -9.37
N THR A 105 -33.29 15.14 -8.76
CA THR A 105 -32.93 15.34 -7.34
C THR A 105 -34.16 15.80 -6.56
N HIS A 106 -34.60 15.03 -5.57
CA HIS A 106 -35.70 15.41 -4.67
C HIS A 106 -35.21 16.43 -3.63
N ASP A 107 -36.03 17.43 -3.31
CA ASP A 107 -35.66 18.56 -2.44
C ASP A 107 -35.69 18.25 -0.92
N GLY A 108 -36.09 17.03 -0.55
CA GLY A 108 -36.20 16.57 0.85
C GLY A 108 -37.49 16.99 1.55
N SER A 109 -38.47 17.56 0.85
CA SER A 109 -39.80 17.87 1.39
C SER A 109 -40.63 16.60 1.73
N ASP A 110 -41.67 16.73 2.55
CA ASP A 110 -42.60 15.62 2.88
C ASP A 110 -43.64 15.40 1.76
N THR A 111 -43.19 15.28 0.51
CA THR A 111 -44.04 14.97 -0.64
C THR A 111 -44.00 13.48 -0.95
N ALA A 112 -45.16 12.89 -1.24
CA ALA A 112 -45.29 11.47 -1.56
C ALA A 112 -45.13 11.18 -3.06
N ALA A 113 -45.22 12.22 -3.88
CA ALA A 113 -45.04 12.15 -5.33
C ALA A 113 -44.63 13.53 -5.86
N ASP A 114 -43.95 13.51 -7.00
CA ASP A 114 -43.60 14.68 -7.80
C ASP A 114 -43.81 14.35 -9.29
N SER A 115 -43.77 15.35 -10.15
CA SER A 115 -43.93 15.14 -11.59
C SER A 115 -43.36 16.28 -12.40
N PHE A 116 -42.83 15.97 -13.58
CA PHE A 116 -42.41 16.96 -14.56
C PHE A 116 -42.81 16.50 -15.95
N THR A 117 -42.80 17.41 -16.93
CA THR A 117 -43.15 17.06 -18.32
C THR A 117 -42.02 17.42 -19.26
N TYR A 118 -41.80 16.63 -20.31
CA TYR A 118 -40.73 16.85 -21.29
C TYR A 118 -41.22 16.71 -22.75
N THR A 119 -40.37 17.15 -23.67
CA THR A 119 -40.44 16.87 -25.12
C THR A 119 -39.06 16.45 -25.61
N ILE A 120 -38.99 15.60 -26.63
CA ILE A 120 -37.76 15.17 -27.30
C ILE A 120 -37.85 15.50 -28.80
N THR A 121 -36.71 15.73 -29.47
CA THR A 121 -36.68 15.89 -30.93
C THR A 121 -36.12 14.68 -31.64
N ASP A 122 -36.45 14.54 -32.92
CA ASP A 122 -35.84 13.58 -33.81
C ASP A 122 -34.55 14.14 -34.45
N ASN A 123 -33.88 13.33 -35.28
CA ASN A 123 -32.63 13.71 -35.94
C ASN A 123 -32.81 14.79 -37.04
N SER A 124 -34.06 15.10 -37.42
CA SER A 124 -34.44 16.20 -38.32
C SER A 124 -35.03 17.41 -37.58
N ALA A 125 -34.93 17.44 -36.24
CA ALA A 125 -35.37 18.49 -35.34
C ALA A 125 -36.90 18.74 -35.29
N ALA A 126 -37.74 17.75 -35.61
CA ALA A 126 -39.16 17.82 -35.27
C ALA A 126 -39.38 17.49 -33.79
N VAL A 127 -40.32 18.19 -33.15
CA VAL A 127 -40.56 18.11 -31.69
C VAL A 127 -41.73 17.17 -31.40
N SER A 128 -41.58 16.31 -30.39
CA SER A 128 -42.60 15.38 -29.94
C SER A 128 -43.84 16.05 -29.34
N ASN A 129 -44.88 15.24 -29.06
CA ASN A 129 -45.86 15.60 -28.04
C ASN A 129 -45.20 15.75 -26.65
N THR A 130 -45.88 16.43 -25.73
CA THR A 130 -45.44 16.49 -24.33
C THR A 130 -45.79 15.17 -23.62
N ALA A 131 -44.80 14.58 -22.95
CA ALA A 131 -44.96 13.42 -22.07
C ALA A 131 -44.81 13.81 -20.60
N ASN A 132 -45.48 13.08 -19.72
CA ASN A 132 -45.47 13.29 -18.27
C ASN A 132 -44.67 12.20 -17.55
N VAL A 133 -43.73 12.63 -16.71
CA VAL A 133 -42.95 11.76 -15.83
C VAL A 133 -43.56 11.84 -14.43
N THR A 134 -44.03 10.70 -13.93
CA THR A 134 -44.55 10.59 -12.56
C THR A 134 -43.51 9.97 -11.65
N ILE A 135 -43.20 10.63 -10.54
CA ILE A 135 -42.18 10.19 -9.59
C ILE A 135 -42.84 9.84 -8.26
N THR A 136 -42.73 8.60 -7.84
CA THR A 136 -43.16 8.17 -6.50
C THR A 136 -42.03 8.41 -5.52
N VAL A 137 -42.27 9.22 -4.49
CA VAL A 137 -41.27 9.50 -3.44
C VAL A 137 -41.47 8.50 -2.31
N THR A 138 -40.45 7.70 -2.07
CA THR A 138 -40.43 6.71 -1.00
C THR A 138 -39.68 7.23 0.21
N SER A 139 -40.24 7.02 1.40
CA SER A 139 -39.53 7.20 2.66
C SER A 139 -38.69 5.96 2.95
N VAL A 140 -37.45 6.12 3.41
CA VAL A 140 -36.70 5.02 3.99
C VAL A 140 -37.36 4.66 5.32
N ALA A 141 -37.80 3.41 5.51
CA ALA A 141 -38.15 2.92 6.84
C ALA A 141 -36.90 3.05 7.71
N ALA A 142 -37.01 3.62 8.92
CA ALA A 142 -35.86 3.75 9.82
C ALA A 142 -35.24 2.36 10.04
N GLN A 143 -34.07 2.14 9.46
CA GLN A 143 -33.33 0.91 9.67
C GLN A 143 -32.87 0.93 11.12
N ALA A 144 -33.19 -0.12 11.87
CA ALA A 144 -32.73 -0.24 13.26
C ALA A 144 -31.20 -0.14 13.28
N ALA A 145 -30.67 0.66 14.21
CA ALA A 145 -29.24 0.83 14.35
C ALA A 145 -28.56 -0.54 14.49
N ARG A 146 -27.48 -0.77 13.76
CA ARG A 146 -26.67 -1.99 13.86
C ARG A 146 -25.63 -1.79 14.94
N ILE A 147 -25.55 -2.71 15.90
CA ILE A 147 -24.54 -2.68 16.96
C ILE A 147 -23.65 -3.92 16.89
N GLY A 148 -22.35 -3.70 17.07
CA GLY A 148 -21.31 -4.73 17.05
C GLY A 148 -20.34 -4.57 18.22
N ILE A 149 -19.63 -5.65 18.52
CA ILE A 149 -18.47 -5.67 19.40
C ILE A 149 -17.29 -6.31 18.68
N TYR A 150 -16.08 -5.83 18.94
CA TYR A 150 -14.86 -6.29 18.29
C TYR A 150 -13.87 -6.87 19.27
N ASP A 151 -13.06 -7.78 18.76
CA ASP A 151 -12.00 -8.46 19.48
C ASP A 151 -10.97 -7.46 20.04
N SER A 152 -10.30 -7.87 21.10
CA SER A 152 -9.29 -7.08 21.78
C SER A 152 -8.09 -7.97 22.09
N THR A 153 -6.88 -7.44 21.93
CA THR A 153 -5.65 -8.15 22.27
C THR A 153 -4.76 -7.26 23.12
N VAL A 154 -4.10 -7.83 24.12
CA VAL A 154 -3.13 -7.11 24.94
C VAL A 154 -1.99 -8.03 25.36
N VAL A 155 -0.76 -7.51 25.41
CA VAL A 155 0.37 -8.20 26.03
C VAL A 155 0.28 -8.06 27.54
N GLU A 156 0.42 -9.16 28.25
CA GLU A 156 0.31 -9.20 29.70
C GLU A 156 1.27 -8.18 30.37
N GLY A 157 0.71 -7.37 31.27
CA GLY A 157 1.45 -6.33 31.99
C GLY A 157 1.70 -5.04 31.20
N ALA A 158 1.24 -4.95 29.95
CA ALA A 158 1.26 -3.71 29.17
C ALA A 158 0.05 -2.80 29.50
N ASP A 159 -1.16 -3.34 29.44
CA ASP A 159 -2.42 -2.63 29.74
C ASP A 159 -3.57 -3.63 30.05
N ASP A 160 -4.77 -3.11 30.26
CA ASP A 160 -6.02 -3.86 30.32
C ASP A 160 -6.59 -4.14 28.91
N LEU A 161 -7.51 -5.10 28.79
CA LEU A 161 -8.24 -5.32 27.55
C LEU A 161 -9.27 -4.21 27.35
N GLU A 162 -9.22 -3.52 26.21
CA GLU A 162 -10.24 -2.55 25.78
C GLU A 162 -11.05 -3.13 24.62
N PHE A 163 -12.33 -3.43 24.87
CA PHE A 163 -13.27 -3.83 23.83
C PHE A 163 -14.00 -2.61 23.26
N VAL A 164 -14.07 -2.52 21.93
CA VAL A 164 -14.84 -1.50 21.24
C VAL A 164 -16.23 -2.04 20.93
N VAL A 165 -17.25 -1.33 21.40
CA VAL A 165 -18.64 -1.53 20.98
C VAL A 165 -18.97 -0.38 20.03
N SER A 166 -19.42 -0.68 18.81
CA SER A 166 -19.71 0.33 17.80
C SER A 166 -21.14 0.26 17.26
N LEU A 167 -21.61 1.40 16.76
CA LEU A 167 -22.75 1.49 15.86
C LEU A 167 -22.26 1.69 14.44
N ALA A 168 -22.94 1.11 13.45
CA ALA A 168 -22.60 1.30 12.03
C ALA A 168 -22.68 2.77 11.60
N ALA A 169 -23.63 3.53 12.16
CA ALA A 169 -23.79 4.96 11.92
C ALA A 169 -24.35 5.65 13.18
N ALA A 170 -24.19 6.98 13.23
CA ALA A 170 -24.75 7.79 14.30
C ALA A 170 -26.29 7.72 14.33
N THR A 171 -26.85 7.73 15.54
CA THR A 171 -28.31 7.63 15.76
C THR A 171 -28.87 8.90 16.39
N THR A 172 -30.18 9.11 16.24
CA THR A 172 -30.90 10.24 16.86
C THR A 172 -31.56 9.86 18.20
N GLU A 173 -31.62 8.58 18.51
CA GLU A 173 -32.16 8.02 19.76
C GLU A 173 -31.05 7.41 20.61
N THR A 174 -31.28 7.26 21.92
CA THR A 174 -30.35 6.53 22.78
C THR A 174 -30.43 5.03 22.49
N VAL A 175 -29.27 4.41 22.25
CA VAL A 175 -29.13 2.95 22.13
C VAL A 175 -28.49 2.40 23.40
N SER A 176 -28.97 1.25 23.89
CA SER A 176 -28.34 0.57 25.04
C SER A 176 -28.21 -0.92 24.84
N VAL A 177 -27.16 -1.51 25.39
CA VAL A 177 -26.90 -2.95 25.34
C VAL A 177 -26.25 -3.42 26.65
N ASN A 178 -26.64 -4.60 27.12
CA ASN A 178 -26.00 -5.25 28.27
C ASN A 178 -24.72 -5.97 27.83
N TYR A 179 -23.74 -6.10 28.72
CA TYR A 179 -22.54 -6.90 28.48
C TYR A 179 -22.14 -7.74 29.69
N ALA A 180 -21.47 -8.86 29.45
CA ALA A 180 -20.81 -9.67 30.47
C ALA A 180 -19.61 -10.44 29.91
N THR A 181 -18.55 -10.60 30.70
CA THR A 181 -17.42 -11.47 30.40
C THR A 181 -17.77 -12.94 30.66
N ALA A 182 -17.20 -13.84 29.85
CA ALA A 182 -17.24 -15.29 30.05
C ALA A 182 -15.83 -15.89 29.89
N ASP A 183 -15.52 -16.89 30.73
CA ASP A 183 -14.23 -17.58 30.69
C ASP A 183 -14.02 -18.34 29.37
N GLY A 184 -12.80 -18.27 28.85
CA GLY A 184 -12.28 -19.11 27.78
C GLY A 184 -11.14 -19.98 28.31
N SER A 185 -9.96 -19.88 27.70
CA SER A 185 -8.73 -20.41 28.31
C SER A 185 -8.17 -19.52 29.43
N ALA A 186 -8.54 -18.23 29.45
CA ALA A 186 -8.36 -17.31 30.57
C ALA A 186 -9.50 -17.45 31.57
N VAL A 187 -9.17 -17.44 32.87
CA VAL A 187 -10.13 -17.65 33.98
C VAL A 187 -10.26 -16.39 34.84
N ALA A 188 -11.49 -15.96 35.10
CA ALA A 188 -11.78 -14.81 35.96
C ALA A 188 -11.22 -15.01 37.38
N GLY A 189 -10.66 -13.94 37.93
CA GLY A 189 -9.97 -13.92 39.24
C GLY A 189 -8.57 -14.53 39.22
N THR A 190 -8.14 -15.15 38.12
CA THR A 190 -6.77 -15.63 37.92
C THR A 190 -6.05 -14.82 36.84
N ASP A 191 -6.64 -14.72 35.66
CA ASP A 191 -6.04 -14.08 34.48
C ASP A 191 -6.66 -12.70 34.19
N TYR A 192 -7.93 -12.49 34.56
CA TYR A 192 -8.63 -11.22 34.37
C TYR A 192 -9.70 -10.99 35.45
N SER A 193 -10.19 -9.76 35.59
CA SER A 193 -11.33 -9.45 36.48
C SER A 193 -12.65 -9.49 35.72
N ALA A 194 -13.61 -10.31 36.16
CA ALA A 194 -14.92 -10.39 35.51
C ALA A 194 -15.63 -9.03 35.47
N ALA A 195 -16.20 -8.69 34.32
CA ALA A 195 -16.90 -7.43 34.08
C ALA A 195 -18.30 -7.69 33.54
N ASN A 196 -19.28 -6.89 33.97
CA ASN A 196 -20.64 -6.87 33.41
C ASN A 196 -21.28 -5.50 33.64
N GLY A 197 -22.24 -5.13 32.80
CA GLY A 197 -22.91 -3.84 32.91
C GLY A 197 -23.79 -3.51 31.72
N VAL A 198 -24.05 -2.21 31.55
CA VAL A 198 -24.83 -1.65 30.43
C VAL A 198 -24.01 -0.58 29.75
N VAL A 199 -23.90 -0.66 28.43
CA VAL A 199 -23.36 0.40 27.58
C VAL A 199 -24.51 1.24 27.04
N GLN A 200 -24.35 2.56 27.02
CA GLN A 200 -25.33 3.50 26.46
C GLN A 200 -24.64 4.43 25.45
N PHE A 201 -25.22 4.53 24.25
CA PHE A 201 -24.87 5.49 23.21
C PHE A 201 -25.86 6.64 23.26
N ALA A 202 -25.36 7.85 23.50
CA ALA A 202 -26.16 9.05 23.32
C ALA A 202 -26.39 9.33 21.82
N PRO A 203 -27.42 10.11 21.45
CA PRO A 203 -27.58 10.54 20.06
C PRO A 203 -26.28 11.17 19.52
N GLY A 204 -25.83 10.72 18.35
CA GLY A 204 -24.55 11.11 17.74
C GLY A 204 -23.35 10.23 18.10
N ASP A 205 -23.41 9.43 19.18
CA ASP A 205 -22.33 8.51 19.52
C ASP A 205 -22.27 7.34 18.54
N VAL A 206 -21.06 6.93 18.16
CA VAL A 206 -20.82 5.74 17.33
C VAL A 206 -19.92 4.69 17.99
N ARG A 207 -19.24 5.05 19.09
CA ARG A 207 -18.34 4.13 19.83
C ARG A 207 -18.52 4.25 21.33
N LYS A 208 -18.36 3.12 22.01
CA LYS A 208 -18.20 3.00 23.46
C LYS A 208 -17.15 1.94 23.76
N PHE A 209 -16.55 2.05 24.94
CA PHE A 209 -15.43 1.20 25.36
C PHE A 209 -15.80 0.44 26.62
N ILE A 210 -15.42 -0.84 26.66
CA ILE A 210 -15.52 -1.68 27.85
C ILE A 210 -14.10 -2.15 28.19
N THR A 211 -13.60 -1.72 29.36
CA THR A 211 -12.30 -2.15 29.88
C THR A 211 -12.47 -3.38 30.77
N VAL A 212 -11.69 -4.43 30.51
CA VAL A 212 -11.63 -5.66 31.31
C VAL A 212 -10.24 -5.77 31.91
N PRO A 213 -10.09 -5.64 33.25
CA PRO A 213 -8.77 -5.62 33.87
C PRO A 213 -8.02 -6.95 33.70
N VAL A 214 -6.78 -6.89 33.21
CA VAL A 214 -5.89 -8.05 33.10
C VAL A 214 -5.09 -8.20 34.38
N LEU A 215 -5.05 -9.43 34.92
CA LEU A 215 -4.35 -9.73 36.15
C LEU A 215 -3.00 -10.34 35.80
N ALA A 216 -1.92 -9.72 36.30
CA ALA A 216 -0.58 -10.27 36.14
C ALA A 216 -0.48 -11.64 36.82
N ASN A 217 -0.10 -12.65 36.05
CA ASN A 217 0.17 -13.99 36.48
C ASN A 217 1.68 -14.18 36.68
N THR A 218 2.06 -15.03 37.63
CA THR A 218 3.47 -15.40 37.89
C THR A 218 3.72 -16.88 37.66
N ALA A 219 2.69 -17.61 37.22
CA ALA A 219 2.81 -19.00 36.85
C ALA A 219 3.66 -19.14 35.59
N THR A 220 4.36 -20.27 35.47
CA THR A 220 5.05 -20.61 34.22
C THR A 220 4.03 -20.69 33.08
N PRO A 221 4.27 -20.02 31.95
CA PRO A 221 3.35 -20.03 30.83
C PRO A 221 3.04 -21.45 30.33
N THR A 222 1.78 -21.70 29.99
CA THR A 222 1.34 -22.97 29.38
C THR A 222 1.06 -22.86 27.88
N GLY A 223 1.17 -21.65 27.32
CA GLY A 223 0.94 -21.30 25.92
C GLY A 223 1.40 -19.87 25.67
N THR A 224 1.37 -19.42 24.41
CA THR A 224 1.76 -18.04 24.02
C THR A 224 0.67 -17.01 24.29
N SER A 225 -0.57 -17.45 24.53
CA SER A 225 -1.71 -16.59 24.87
C SER A 225 -2.80 -17.35 25.64
N LYS A 226 -3.75 -16.60 26.20
CA LYS A 226 -5.05 -17.08 26.71
C LYS A 226 -6.17 -16.18 26.21
N ASN A 227 -7.40 -16.67 26.21
CA ASN A 227 -8.55 -15.90 25.75
C ASN A 227 -9.75 -15.94 26.70
N LEU A 228 -10.56 -14.90 26.66
CA LEU A 228 -11.91 -14.82 27.24
C LEU A 228 -12.90 -14.30 26.20
N GLN A 229 -14.18 -14.31 26.53
CA GLN A 229 -15.25 -13.77 25.68
C GLN A 229 -15.94 -12.58 26.37
N LEU A 230 -16.34 -11.58 25.61
CA LEU A 230 -17.24 -10.52 26.05
C LEU A 230 -18.53 -10.58 25.21
N VAL A 231 -19.67 -10.80 25.87
CA VAL A 231 -20.95 -11.08 25.22
C VAL A 231 -21.92 -9.92 25.44
N LEU A 232 -22.46 -9.39 24.35
CA LEU A 232 -23.54 -8.41 24.30
C LEU A 232 -24.92 -9.07 24.34
N SER A 233 -25.87 -8.46 25.05
CA SER A 233 -27.24 -8.95 25.18
C SER A 233 -28.27 -7.83 25.37
N ASP A 234 -29.56 -8.16 25.22
CA ASP A 234 -30.70 -7.27 25.46
C ASP A 234 -30.62 -5.86 24.80
N PRO A 235 -30.33 -5.75 23.49
CA PRO A 235 -30.22 -4.45 22.83
C PRO A 235 -31.56 -3.70 22.85
N GLN A 236 -31.50 -2.38 23.03
CA GLN A 236 -32.63 -1.46 22.93
C GLN A 236 -32.36 -0.46 21.80
N ASN A 237 -33.36 -0.23 20.92
CA ASN A 237 -33.28 0.65 19.75
C ASN A 237 -32.18 0.29 18.73
N ALA A 238 -31.70 -0.96 18.77
CA ALA A 238 -30.68 -1.49 17.87
C ALA A 238 -30.84 -3.00 17.67
N GLU A 239 -30.24 -3.52 16.60
CA GLU A 239 -30.11 -4.94 16.31
C GLU A 239 -28.64 -5.38 16.46
N LEU A 240 -28.42 -6.47 17.18
CA LEU A 240 -27.08 -7.06 17.33
C LEU A 240 -26.67 -7.75 16.03
N GLN A 241 -25.61 -7.26 15.39
CA GLN A 241 -24.99 -7.91 14.24
C GLN A 241 -23.83 -8.81 14.69
N VAL A 242 -22.97 -8.30 15.56
CA VAL A 242 -21.90 -9.07 16.24
C VAL A 242 -22.10 -8.92 17.73
N ASN A 243 -22.38 -10.03 18.43
CA ASN A 243 -22.74 -9.99 19.85
C ASN A 243 -21.69 -10.62 20.77
N THR A 244 -20.58 -11.11 20.24
CA THR A 244 -19.54 -11.77 21.00
C THR A 244 -18.20 -11.36 20.44
N ALA A 245 -17.28 -10.96 21.32
CA ALA A 245 -15.89 -10.67 20.98
C ALA A 245 -14.93 -11.48 21.86
N THR A 246 -13.80 -11.85 21.28
CA THR A 246 -12.69 -12.54 21.94
C THR A 246 -11.70 -11.52 22.50
N GLY A 247 -11.35 -11.64 23.77
CA GLY A 247 -10.24 -10.92 24.38
C GLY A 247 -9.03 -11.84 24.52
N THR A 248 -7.92 -11.52 23.88
CA THR A 248 -6.68 -12.31 23.89
C THR A 248 -5.62 -11.65 24.77
N ILE A 249 -5.13 -12.38 25.76
CA ILE A 249 -4.03 -12.00 26.65
C ILE A 249 -2.78 -12.74 26.16
N VAL A 250 -1.86 -12.02 25.53
CA VAL A 250 -0.59 -12.56 25.04
C VAL A 250 0.40 -12.63 26.20
N ASP A 251 0.96 -13.81 26.42
CA ASP A 251 1.89 -14.05 27.52
C ASP A 251 3.29 -13.56 27.12
N ARG A 252 3.78 -12.55 27.85
CA ARG A 252 5.05 -11.88 27.56
C ARG A 252 6.26 -12.80 27.76
N ASP A 253 6.15 -13.79 28.62
CA ASP A 253 7.24 -14.69 28.98
C ASP A 253 7.22 -15.97 28.12
N ALA A 254 6.23 -16.12 27.23
CA ALA A 254 6.04 -17.27 26.35
C ALA A 254 6.21 -16.89 24.86
N MET A 255 7.45 -16.86 24.39
CA MET A 255 7.77 -16.59 23.00
C MET A 255 8.35 -17.81 22.30
N SER A 256 7.87 -18.09 21.08
CA SER A 256 8.40 -19.17 20.23
C SER A 256 9.82 -18.87 19.75
N ILE A 257 10.68 -19.90 19.70
CA ILE A 257 12.08 -19.80 19.25
C ILE A 257 12.26 -20.65 17.99
N ASP A 258 12.83 -20.05 16.96
CA ASP A 258 13.17 -20.74 15.72
C ASP A 258 14.44 -21.59 15.88
N THR A 259 14.52 -22.66 15.09
CA THR A 259 15.73 -23.48 15.02
C THR A 259 16.94 -22.65 14.59
N ALA A 260 18.12 -22.98 15.10
CA ALA A 260 19.35 -22.30 14.70
C ALA A 260 19.59 -22.46 13.19
N PHE A 261 19.82 -21.35 12.50
CA PHE A 261 20.18 -21.30 11.08
C PHE A 261 21.56 -21.90 10.89
N ASN A 262 21.69 -22.84 9.96
CA ASN A 262 22.97 -23.37 9.54
C ASN A 262 23.45 -22.63 8.29
N PRO A 263 24.47 -21.75 8.38
CA PRO A 263 25.01 -21.06 7.20
C PRO A 263 25.84 -21.98 6.27
N ASN A 264 26.07 -23.24 6.67
CA ASN A 264 26.78 -24.27 5.90
C ASN A 264 25.79 -25.38 5.45
N TRP A 265 24.71 -24.99 4.78
CA TRP A 265 23.65 -25.89 4.30
C TRP A 265 23.96 -26.60 2.96
N GLY A 266 25.03 -26.20 2.26
CA GLY A 266 25.53 -26.78 1.03
C GLY A 266 24.83 -26.24 -0.22
N THR A 267 24.17 -27.12 -0.97
CA THR A 267 23.51 -26.80 -2.24
C THR A 267 22.10 -27.34 -2.28
N ALA A 268 21.19 -26.61 -2.92
CA ALA A 268 19.80 -27.00 -3.16
C ALA A 268 19.43 -26.67 -4.61
N GLY A 269 19.40 -27.68 -5.48
CA GLY A 269 19.19 -27.47 -6.92
C GLY A 269 20.31 -26.65 -7.54
N VAL A 270 20.00 -25.45 -8.04
CA VAL A 270 20.96 -24.51 -8.64
C VAL A 270 21.52 -23.49 -7.65
N PHE A 271 21.07 -23.51 -6.40
CA PHE A 271 21.48 -22.55 -5.37
C PHE A 271 22.59 -23.12 -4.49
N THR A 272 23.47 -22.23 -4.02
CA THR A 272 24.48 -22.49 -3.00
C THR A 272 24.46 -21.40 -1.94
N GLU A 273 24.90 -21.75 -0.75
CA GLU A 273 25.03 -20.87 0.41
C GLU A 273 25.93 -19.66 0.19
N ALA A 274 25.64 -18.57 0.89
CA ALA A 274 26.45 -17.36 0.86
C ALA A 274 27.87 -17.57 1.41
N VAL A 275 28.08 -18.54 2.30
CA VAL A 275 29.41 -18.87 2.85
C VAL A 275 30.36 -19.42 1.77
N GLU A 276 29.86 -20.23 0.84
CA GLU A 276 30.62 -20.74 -0.29
C GLU A 276 31.04 -19.59 -1.23
N CYS A 277 30.20 -18.55 -1.38
CA CYS A 277 30.56 -17.32 -2.09
C CYS A 277 31.64 -16.52 -1.33
N ALA A 278 31.50 -16.39 -0.01
CA ALA A 278 32.43 -15.66 0.86
C ALA A 278 33.86 -16.23 0.82
N ASP A 279 34.00 -17.51 0.48
CA ASP A 279 35.29 -18.19 0.34
C ASP A 279 36.25 -17.50 -0.68
N CYS A 280 35.68 -16.73 -1.61
CA CYS A 280 36.40 -15.86 -2.54
C CYS A 280 36.01 -14.37 -2.41
N HIS A 281 34.77 -14.08 -2.02
CA HIS A 281 34.19 -12.73 -2.01
C HIS A 281 34.18 -12.07 -0.62
N GLU A 282 35.14 -12.42 0.24
CA GLU A 282 35.34 -11.86 1.58
C GLU A 282 36.63 -11.03 1.65
N SER A 283 36.69 -10.06 2.56
CA SER A 283 37.89 -9.24 2.72
C SER A 283 39.04 -10.00 3.40
N ASN A 284 40.28 -9.71 2.98
CA ASN A 284 41.51 -10.17 3.62
C ASN A 284 42.28 -9.06 4.37
N GLY A 285 41.64 -7.90 4.60
CA GLY A 285 42.27 -6.73 5.22
C GLY A 285 43.02 -5.81 4.26
N THR A 286 42.99 -6.07 2.95
CA THR A 286 43.48 -5.14 1.92
C THR A 286 42.52 -5.06 0.72
N ILE A 287 41.96 -6.19 0.32
CA ILE A 287 40.95 -6.30 -0.74
C ILE A 287 39.55 -6.07 -0.14
N MET A 288 38.66 -5.35 -0.84
CA MET A 288 37.30 -5.00 -0.37
C MET A 288 37.31 -4.33 1.01
N GLN A 289 38.19 -3.33 1.15
CA GLN A 289 38.33 -2.52 2.36
C GLN A 289 38.10 -1.05 2.06
N PHE A 290 37.34 -0.37 2.90
CA PHE A 290 37.13 1.06 2.84
C PHE A 290 36.94 1.64 4.25
N ASP A 291 37.66 2.71 4.56
CA ASP A 291 37.63 3.35 5.87
C ASP A 291 36.45 4.30 5.95
N ASN A 292 35.33 3.84 6.51
CA ASN A 292 34.19 4.67 6.83
C ASN A 292 34.21 4.99 8.33
N PRO A 293 34.50 6.24 8.75
CA PRO A 293 34.61 6.59 10.17
C PRO A 293 33.30 6.42 10.95
N ASP A 294 32.18 6.31 10.25
CA ASP A 294 30.87 6.10 10.84
C ASP A 294 30.59 4.63 11.17
N LEU A 295 31.37 3.67 10.65
CA LEU A 295 31.13 2.24 10.84
C LEU A 295 32.19 1.59 11.71
N THR A 296 31.83 0.47 12.36
CA THR A 296 32.75 -0.28 13.22
C THR A 296 33.76 -1.16 12.46
N THR A 297 33.58 -1.32 11.15
CA THR A 297 34.40 -2.17 10.29
C THR A 297 34.73 -1.50 8.97
N ASN A 298 35.93 -1.78 8.46
CA ASN A 298 36.37 -1.34 7.13
C ASN A 298 36.09 -2.40 6.05
N ASN A 299 35.58 -3.57 6.45
CA ASN A 299 35.23 -4.64 5.53
C ASN A 299 33.95 -4.31 4.76
N ILE A 300 34.10 -4.03 3.46
CA ILE A 300 32.97 -3.74 2.56
C ILE A 300 32.69 -4.89 1.58
N SER A 301 33.20 -6.09 1.88
CA SER A 301 32.93 -7.27 1.05
C SER A 301 31.44 -7.62 1.05
N ALA A 302 30.98 -8.19 -0.06
CA ALA A 302 29.55 -8.42 -0.28
C ALA A 302 28.92 -9.30 0.81
N SER A 303 29.58 -10.40 1.20
CA SER A 303 29.12 -11.32 2.25
C SER A 303 29.02 -10.67 3.62
N ALA A 304 29.98 -9.81 3.97
CA ALA A 304 30.01 -9.13 5.27
C ALA A 304 28.90 -8.09 5.42
N GLN A 305 28.59 -7.34 4.35
CA GLN A 305 27.55 -6.33 4.33
C GLN A 305 26.15 -6.95 4.22
N TRP A 306 25.94 -7.84 3.22
CA TRP A 306 24.64 -8.43 2.90
C TRP A 306 23.99 -9.14 4.10
N LYS A 307 24.76 -9.89 4.88
CA LYS A 307 24.21 -10.76 5.94
C LYS A 307 23.57 -10.03 7.14
N HIS A 308 23.63 -8.70 7.19
CA HIS A 308 22.95 -7.88 8.20
C HIS A 308 21.82 -7.02 7.59
N THR A 309 21.51 -7.23 6.31
CA THR A 309 20.45 -6.50 5.60
C THR A 309 19.09 -7.15 5.79
N VAL A 310 18.02 -6.42 5.48
CA VAL A 310 16.66 -6.99 5.45
C VAL A 310 16.55 -8.11 4.41
N MET A 311 17.29 -8.04 3.28
CA MET A 311 17.27 -9.08 2.25
C MET A 311 17.80 -10.42 2.74
N ALA A 312 18.90 -10.44 3.50
CA ALA A 312 19.42 -11.67 4.13
C ALA A 312 18.47 -12.28 5.16
N HIS A 313 17.48 -11.49 5.62
CA HIS A 313 16.53 -11.88 6.63
C HIS A 313 15.08 -11.78 6.16
N SER A 314 14.83 -11.76 4.84
CA SER A 314 13.49 -11.63 4.29
C SER A 314 12.53 -12.72 4.79
N PHE A 315 13.03 -13.94 5.00
CA PHE A 315 12.27 -15.03 5.62
C PHE A 315 12.30 -15.00 7.16
N ASN A 316 13.39 -14.52 7.77
CA ASN A 316 13.54 -14.46 9.23
C ASN A 316 12.93 -13.18 9.85
N ASP A 317 12.30 -12.34 9.04
CA ASP A 317 11.59 -11.13 9.47
C ASP A 317 10.36 -11.55 10.30
N PRO A 318 10.36 -11.30 11.63
CA PRO A 318 9.25 -11.72 12.47
C PRO A 318 7.94 -10.99 12.14
N TYR A 319 7.99 -9.79 11.55
CA TYR A 319 6.79 -9.07 11.14
C TYR A 319 6.15 -9.74 9.93
N TRP A 320 6.94 -10.03 8.89
CA TRP A 320 6.46 -10.77 7.73
C TRP A 320 5.90 -12.14 8.13
N GLN A 321 6.61 -12.88 8.99
CA GLN A 321 6.16 -14.19 9.46
C GLN A 321 4.83 -14.13 10.23
N ALA A 322 4.62 -13.06 10.99
CA ALA A 322 3.36 -12.79 11.67
C ALA A 322 2.24 -12.48 10.67
N ALA A 323 2.48 -11.60 9.70
CA ALA A 323 1.50 -11.27 8.66
C ALA A 323 1.08 -12.51 7.85
N ILE A 324 2.02 -13.37 7.43
CA ILE A 324 1.69 -14.61 6.72
C ILE A 324 0.90 -15.58 7.58
N GLN A 325 1.23 -15.70 8.87
CA GLN A 325 0.44 -16.53 9.78
C GLN A 325 -0.98 -15.99 9.91
N ASP A 326 -1.10 -14.69 10.12
CA ASP A 326 -2.38 -14.02 10.33
C ASP A 326 -3.32 -14.21 9.15
N GLU A 327 -2.82 -14.00 7.93
CA GLU A 327 -3.60 -14.20 6.71
C GLU A 327 -3.92 -15.68 6.47
N SER A 328 -2.98 -16.58 6.76
CA SER A 328 -3.18 -18.03 6.58
C SER A 328 -4.19 -18.62 7.57
N GLU A 329 -4.25 -18.10 8.80
CA GLU A 329 -5.21 -18.52 9.82
C GLU A 329 -6.56 -17.82 9.65
N THR A 330 -6.58 -16.60 9.12
CA THR A 330 -7.82 -15.90 8.71
C THR A 330 -8.47 -16.61 7.51
N PHE A 331 -7.67 -17.13 6.57
CA PHE A 331 -8.14 -17.86 5.39
C PHE A 331 -7.55 -19.28 5.30
N PRO A 332 -7.93 -20.23 6.18
CA PRO A 332 -7.30 -21.55 6.26
C PRO A 332 -7.34 -22.35 4.95
N ALA A 333 -8.42 -22.18 4.17
CA ALA A 333 -8.60 -22.84 2.88
C ALA A 333 -7.61 -22.37 1.80
N LEU A 334 -7.04 -21.18 1.96
CA LEU A 334 -6.06 -20.58 1.04
C LEU A 334 -4.64 -20.53 1.61
N SER A 335 -4.41 -21.03 2.83
CA SER A 335 -3.10 -20.96 3.49
C SER A 335 -1.92 -21.38 2.61
N GLY A 336 -2.08 -22.39 1.75
CA GLY A 336 -1.00 -22.83 0.87
C GLY A 336 -0.74 -21.89 -0.28
N PHE A 337 -1.79 -21.33 -0.88
CA PHE A 337 -1.68 -20.26 -1.86
C PHE A 337 -0.98 -19.03 -1.26
N ILE A 338 -1.36 -18.61 -0.06
CA ILE A 338 -0.80 -17.45 0.64
C ILE A 338 0.69 -17.65 0.91
N GLU A 339 1.05 -18.74 1.60
CA GLU A 339 2.44 -19.06 1.94
C GLU A 339 3.31 -19.22 0.68
N ASP A 340 2.81 -19.87 -0.36
CA ASP A 340 3.53 -20.04 -1.62
C ASP A 340 3.77 -18.72 -2.35
N THR A 341 2.74 -17.87 -2.40
CA THR A 341 2.80 -16.56 -3.06
C THR A 341 3.88 -15.69 -2.43
N CYS A 342 3.83 -15.54 -1.11
CA CYS A 342 4.71 -14.63 -0.39
C CYS A 342 6.17 -15.12 -0.31
N THR A 343 6.38 -16.44 -0.30
CA THR A 343 7.73 -17.02 -0.34
C THR A 343 8.46 -16.81 -1.67
N THR A 344 7.76 -16.39 -2.74
CA THR A 344 8.39 -16.03 -4.01
C THR A 344 9.45 -14.94 -3.86
N CYS A 345 9.16 -13.93 -3.04
CA CYS A 345 10.06 -12.80 -2.76
C CYS A 345 10.80 -12.96 -1.42
N HIS A 346 10.18 -13.62 -0.43
CA HIS A 346 10.76 -13.72 0.92
C HIS A 346 11.66 -14.94 1.13
N ALA A 347 11.52 -16.00 0.33
CA ALA A 347 12.37 -17.19 0.34
C ALA A 347 12.61 -17.71 -1.09
N PRO A 348 13.13 -16.86 -2.01
CA PRO A 348 13.15 -17.14 -3.44
C PRO A 348 13.90 -18.44 -3.79
N MET A 349 15.00 -18.75 -3.10
CA MET A 349 15.78 -19.97 -3.36
C MET A 349 15.02 -21.23 -2.96
N GLY A 350 14.42 -21.23 -1.75
CA GLY A 350 13.62 -22.35 -1.24
C GLY A 350 12.42 -22.64 -2.14
N ARG A 351 11.61 -21.61 -2.42
CA ARG A 351 10.44 -21.76 -3.28
C ARG A 351 10.83 -22.21 -4.68
N THR A 352 11.81 -21.56 -5.31
CA THR A 352 12.25 -21.93 -6.66
C THR A 352 12.74 -23.36 -6.71
N HIS A 353 13.53 -23.80 -5.71
CA HIS A 353 13.97 -25.18 -5.60
C HIS A 353 12.80 -26.16 -5.46
N ALA A 354 11.83 -25.86 -4.60
CA ALA A 354 10.64 -26.67 -4.39
C ALA A 354 9.81 -26.81 -5.68
N HIS A 355 9.52 -25.72 -6.38
CA HIS A 355 8.78 -25.75 -7.65
C HIS A 355 9.57 -26.38 -8.79
N HIS A 356 10.90 -26.31 -8.75
CA HIS A 356 11.73 -27.12 -9.61
C HIS A 356 11.43 -28.60 -9.34
N GLN A 357 11.43 -29.09 -8.11
CA GLN A 357 11.15 -30.51 -7.87
C GLN A 357 9.69 -30.90 -8.14
N GLN A 358 8.75 -30.06 -7.73
CA GLN A 358 7.31 -30.32 -7.73
C GLN A 358 6.52 -29.07 -8.16
N PRO A 359 6.40 -28.80 -9.48
CA PRO A 359 5.84 -27.53 -9.99
C PRO A 359 4.39 -27.23 -9.58
N THR A 360 3.63 -28.24 -9.14
CA THR A 360 2.20 -28.14 -8.82
C THR A 360 1.92 -28.16 -7.32
N VAL A 361 2.94 -28.21 -6.48
CA VAL A 361 2.80 -28.29 -5.02
C VAL A 361 3.13 -26.93 -4.44
N GLU A 362 2.21 -26.38 -3.64
CA GLU A 362 2.38 -25.13 -2.92
C GLU A 362 3.51 -25.25 -1.89
N TYR A 363 4.42 -24.28 -1.87
CA TYR A 363 5.53 -24.26 -0.94
C TYR A 363 5.10 -23.69 0.43
N ARG A 364 4.96 -24.59 1.41
CA ARG A 364 4.43 -24.26 2.74
C ARG A 364 5.49 -23.66 3.67
N PHE A 365 5.06 -22.77 4.56
CA PHE A 365 5.89 -22.11 5.57
C PHE A 365 6.64 -23.10 6.46
N ASP A 366 5.96 -24.13 6.96
CA ASP A 366 6.58 -25.13 7.84
C ASP A 366 7.70 -25.91 7.13
N THR A 367 7.57 -26.14 5.82
CA THR A 367 8.65 -26.72 5.01
C THR A 367 9.81 -25.73 4.91
N ALA A 368 9.52 -24.47 4.53
CA ALA A 368 10.52 -23.43 4.39
C ALA A 368 11.31 -23.14 5.68
N LEU A 369 10.65 -23.17 6.84
CA LEU A 369 11.28 -22.96 8.14
C LEU A 369 12.34 -24.03 8.45
N ASN A 370 12.18 -25.25 7.93
CA ASN A 370 13.12 -26.35 8.12
C ASN A 370 14.21 -26.43 7.03
N GLU A 371 14.21 -25.50 6.07
CA GLU A 371 15.13 -25.48 4.93
C GLU A 371 16.02 -24.24 5.00
N ASP A 372 17.30 -24.42 5.33
CA ASP A 372 18.23 -23.29 5.53
C ASP A 372 18.41 -22.44 4.26
N HIS A 373 18.28 -23.00 3.06
CA HIS A 373 18.30 -22.23 1.81
C HIS A 373 17.06 -21.33 1.62
N ALA A 374 15.94 -21.60 2.30
CA ALA A 374 14.82 -20.66 2.39
C ALA A 374 15.12 -19.58 3.45
N ARG A 375 15.71 -19.97 4.58
CA ARG A 375 16.07 -19.07 5.67
C ARG A 375 17.22 -18.12 5.36
N GLU A 376 18.06 -18.44 4.37
CA GLU A 376 19.08 -17.51 3.88
C GLU A 376 18.47 -16.31 3.12
N GLY A 377 17.15 -16.34 2.85
CA GLY A 377 16.38 -15.22 2.31
C GLY A 377 16.74 -14.90 0.86
N VAL A 378 16.75 -13.61 0.52
CA VAL A 378 17.22 -13.11 -0.78
C VAL A 378 18.76 -13.07 -0.76
N SER A 379 19.37 -14.19 -1.16
CA SER A 379 20.82 -14.42 -1.10
C SER A 379 21.53 -14.21 -2.46
N CYS A 380 22.85 -14.37 -2.47
CA CYS A 380 23.72 -14.14 -3.61
C CYS A 380 23.25 -14.88 -4.87
N THR A 381 22.96 -16.19 -4.75
CA THR A 381 22.56 -16.99 -5.90
C THR A 381 21.12 -16.76 -6.33
N ALA A 382 20.25 -16.24 -5.45
CA ALA A 382 18.93 -15.78 -5.86
C ALA A 382 19.07 -14.64 -6.87
N CYS A 383 19.74 -13.53 -6.50
CA CYS A 383 19.84 -12.35 -7.37
C CYS A 383 20.73 -12.58 -8.59
N HIS A 384 21.90 -13.21 -8.41
CA HIS A 384 22.89 -13.33 -9.48
C HIS A 384 22.56 -14.43 -10.50
N LEU A 385 21.57 -15.29 -10.27
CA LEU A 385 21.09 -16.25 -11.28
C LEU A 385 19.89 -15.73 -12.07
N MET A 386 19.23 -14.65 -11.64
CA MET A 386 18.05 -14.11 -12.34
C MET A 386 18.41 -13.72 -13.77
N GLN A 387 17.65 -14.25 -14.72
CA GLN A 387 17.76 -13.84 -16.11
C GLN A 387 16.97 -12.57 -16.38
N GLU A 388 17.39 -11.79 -17.37
CA GLU A 388 16.66 -10.62 -17.84
C GLU A 388 15.30 -11.01 -18.44
N ASN A 389 14.20 -10.58 -17.81
CA ASN A 389 12.85 -10.82 -18.30
C ASN A 389 11.86 -9.66 -18.11
N GLY A 390 12.17 -8.71 -17.22
CA GLY A 390 11.29 -7.57 -16.93
C GLY A 390 9.96 -7.93 -16.25
N ALA A 391 9.89 -9.10 -15.62
CA ALA A 391 8.67 -9.55 -14.94
C ALA A 391 8.59 -9.03 -13.50
N PHE A 392 7.37 -8.98 -12.96
CA PHE A 392 7.04 -8.47 -11.63
C PHE A 392 6.51 -9.59 -10.73
N SER A 393 6.08 -9.28 -9.51
CA SER A 393 5.42 -10.21 -8.59
C SER A 393 6.21 -11.49 -8.31
N GLY A 394 7.54 -11.41 -8.35
CA GLY A 394 8.46 -12.52 -8.14
C GLY A 394 8.57 -13.48 -9.33
N GLU A 395 8.08 -13.12 -10.51
CA GLU A 395 8.17 -13.93 -11.73
C GLU A 395 9.56 -13.89 -12.40
N TYR A 396 10.64 -13.81 -11.62
CA TYR A 396 12.00 -13.92 -12.15
C TYR A 396 12.24 -15.30 -12.80
N ILE A 397 13.18 -15.37 -13.74
CA ILE A 397 13.53 -16.63 -14.41
C ILE A 397 14.85 -17.17 -13.84
N ILE A 398 14.75 -18.34 -13.20
CA ILE A 398 15.88 -19.21 -12.82
C ILE A 398 15.48 -20.64 -13.17
N THR A 399 16.21 -21.28 -14.09
CA THR A 399 15.94 -22.66 -14.52
C THR A 399 16.73 -23.69 -13.72
N LYS A 400 16.26 -24.94 -13.71
CA LYS A 400 16.91 -26.09 -13.04
C LYS A 400 18.34 -26.38 -13.47
N THR A 401 18.74 -25.85 -14.62
CA THR A 401 20.03 -26.14 -15.25
C THR A 401 20.88 -24.90 -15.39
N ASP A 402 20.45 -23.78 -14.80
CA ASP A 402 21.20 -22.54 -14.88
C ASP A 402 22.53 -22.68 -14.16
N THR A 403 23.58 -22.37 -14.90
CA THR A 403 24.92 -22.21 -14.34
C THR A 403 25.47 -20.81 -14.61
N ALA A 404 24.80 -19.98 -15.43
CA ALA A 404 25.22 -18.62 -15.68
C ALA A 404 24.94 -17.76 -14.43
N ILE A 405 26.00 -17.17 -13.87
CA ILE A 405 25.90 -16.25 -12.73
C ILE A 405 26.36 -14.86 -13.17
N TYR A 406 25.48 -13.88 -13.05
CA TYR A 406 25.60 -12.59 -13.72
C TYR A 406 26.30 -11.57 -12.84
N GLY A 407 27.13 -10.72 -13.46
CA GLY A 407 27.78 -9.58 -12.79
C GLY A 407 28.05 -8.44 -13.77
N PRO A 408 28.34 -7.22 -13.26
CA PRO A 408 28.40 -6.02 -14.10
C PRO A 408 29.69 -5.96 -14.94
N TYR A 409 30.74 -6.65 -14.51
CA TYR A 409 32.07 -6.45 -15.07
C TYR A 409 32.36 -7.33 -16.29
N ALA A 410 32.81 -6.69 -17.38
CA ALA A 410 33.33 -7.40 -18.54
C ALA A 410 34.54 -8.29 -18.22
N ASN A 411 34.71 -9.38 -18.99
CA ASN A 411 35.81 -10.34 -18.86
C ASN A 411 35.93 -10.92 -17.43
N PRO A 412 34.91 -11.63 -16.90
CA PRO A 412 34.98 -12.20 -15.57
C PRO A 412 36.00 -13.35 -15.50
N LEU A 413 36.58 -13.57 -14.31
CA LEU A 413 37.45 -14.72 -14.09
C LEU A 413 36.60 -15.98 -13.96
N THR A 414 36.80 -16.95 -14.84
CA THR A 414 35.95 -18.16 -14.89
C THR A 414 36.47 -19.31 -14.04
N GLY A 415 37.80 -19.48 -13.94
CA GLY A 415 38.43 -20.64 -13.33
C GLY A 415 37.94 -21.01 -11.92
N PRO A 416 37.98 -20.10 -10.93
CA PRO A 416 37.54 -20.40 -9.57
C PRO A 416 36.08 -20.85 -9.48
N MET A 417 35.17 -20.13 -10.15
CA MET A 417 33.72 -20.39 -10.09
C MET A 417 33.34 -21.65 -10.88
N ASN A 418 33.96 -21.89 -12.03
CA ASN A 418 33.79 -23.14 -12.80
C ASN A 418 34.25 -24.38 -12.03
N ASN A 419 35.24 -24.21 -11.13
CA ASN A 419 35.80 -25.29 -10.32
C ASN A 419 35.13 -25.43 -8.95
N MET A 420 34.09 -24.65 -8.64
CA MET A 420 33.29 -24.84 -7.44
C MET A 420 32.66 -26.24 -7.50
N THR A 421 33.04 -27.06 -6.52
CA THR A 421 33.06 -28.53 -6.67
C THR A 421 31.68 -29.19 -6.83
N GLN A 422 30.58 -28.46 -6.63
CA GLN A 422 29.22 -29.01 -6.68
C GLN A 422 28.34 -28.50 -7.83
N LEU A 423 28.52 -27.25 -8.31
CA LEU A 423 27.63 -26.65 -9.32
C LEU A 423 28.36 -26.16 -10.59
N GLY A 424 29.60 -25.65 -10.46
CA GLY A 424 30.38 -25.14 -11.59
C GLY A 424 29.73 -23.94 -12.30
N TYR A 425 29.49 -22.84 -11.57
CA TYR A 425 28.92 -21.62 -12.15
C TYR A 425 29.82 -21.03 -13.24
N THR A 426 29.20 -20.53 -14.31
CA THR A 426 29.80 -19.76 -15.42
C THR A 426 29.60 -18.26 -15.18
N PRO A 427 30.65 -17.53 -14.76
CA PRO A 427 30.56 -16.09 -14.56
C PRO A 427 30.28 -15.38 -15.88
N THR A 428 29.22 -14.57 -15.91
CA THR A 428 28.70 -13.96 -17.13
C THR A 428 28.53 -12.46 -16.92
N ALA A 429 29.24 -11.66 -17.73
CA ALA A 429 29.06 -10.21 -17.70
C ALA A 429 27.70 -9.84 -18.31
N SER A 430 26.89 -9.02 -17.62
CA SER A 430 25.62 -8.55 -18.16
C SER A 430 25.17 -7.23 -17.54
N ALA A 431 24.65 -6.32 -18.37
CA ALA A 431 24.20 -5.00 -17.95
C ALA A 431 22.88 -5.03 -17.16
N HIS A 432 22.06 -6.10 -17.29
CA HIS A 432 20.78 -6.16 -16.58
C HIS A 432 20.94 -6.21 -15.05
N ILE A 433 22.10 -6.66 -14.54
CA ILE A 433 22.36 -6.68 -13.09
C ILE A 433 22.48 -5.26 -12.50
N GLU A 434 22.74 -4.27 -13.35
CA GLU A 434 22.82 -2.84 -13.00
C GLU A 434 21.51 -2.10 -13.30
N SER A 435 20.50 -2.79 -13.85
CA SER A 435 19.20 -2.19 -14.18
C SER A 435 18.24 -2.27 -12.99
N SER A 436 17.46 -1.21 -12.78
CA SER A 436 16.36 -1.18 -11.81
C SER A 436 15.32 -2.28 -12.04
N ALA A 437 15.21 -2.79 -13.27
CA ALA A 437 14.31 -3.89 -13.62
C ALA A 437 14.64 -5.20 -12.88
N LEU A 438 15.90 -5.41 -12.45
CA LEU A 438 16.25 -6.54 -11.59
C LEU A 438 15.50 -6.48 -10.25
N CYS A 439 15.51 -5.30 -9.62
CA CYS A 439 14.84 -5.05 -8.35
C CYS A 439 13.31 -5.11 -8.50
N ALA A 440 12.79 -4.67 -9.64
CA ALA A 440 11.37 -4.68 -9.97
C ALA A 440 10.73 -6.09 -9.88
N SER A 441 11.52 -7.15 -10.03
CA SER A 441 11.03 -8.52 -9.87
C SER A 441 10.35 -8.74 -8.53
N CYS A 442 10.86 -8.16 -7.44
CA CYS A 442 10.26 -8.30 -6.10
C CYS A 442 9.69 -6.97 -5.56
N HIS A 443 10.09 -5.83 -6.14
CA HIS A 443 9.66 -4.48 -5.74
C HIS A 443 8.63 -3.85 -6.69
N THR A 444 7.95 -4.69 -7.46
CA THR A 444 6.65 -4.42 -8.08
C THR A 444 5.80 -5.65 -7.82
N LEU A 445 4.76 -5.53 -7.02
CA LEU A 445 3.95 -6.65 -6.57
C LEU A 445 2.47 -6.35 -6.79
N TYR A 446 1.85 -7.24 -7.54
CA TYR A 446 0.41 -7.33 -7.67
C TYR A 446 -0.10 -8.54 -6.89
N THR A 447 -1.13 -8.32 -6.09
CA THR A 447 -1.76 -9.35 -5.25
C THR A 447 -3.24 -9.47 -5.57
N PRO A 448 -3.86 -10.63 -5.28
CA PRO A 448 -5.30 -10.77 -5.49
C PRO A 448 -6.03 -10.11 -4.33
N ALA A 449 -7.21 -9.58 -4.61
CA ALA A 449 -8.14 -9.18 -3.58
C ALA A 449 -9.01 -10.38 -3.16
N LEU A 450 -8.93 -10.76 -1.90
CA LEU A 450 -9.73 -11.77 -1.24
C LEU A 450 -10.94 -11.10 -0.60
N ASP A 451 -12.12 -11.64 -0.86
CA ASP A 451 -13.36 -11.25 -0.20
C ASP A 451 -13.23 -11.49 1.32
N PRO A 452 -13.42 -10.48 2.17
CA PRO A 452 -13.26 -10.63 3.63
C PRO A 452 -14.25 -11.61 4.28
N ALA A 453 -15.41 -11.83 3.68
CA ALA A 453 -16.45 -12.72 4.21
C ALA A 453 -16.27 -14.17 3.74
N THR A 454 -15.85 -14.38 2.48
CA THR A 454 -15.75 -15.74 1.92
C THR A 454 -14.31 -16.24 1.76
N GLY A 455 -13.33 -15.35 1.83
CA GLY A 455 -11.93 -15.64 1.48
C GLY A 455 -11.75 -16.08 0.03
N LEU A 456 -12.69 -15.74 -0.86
CA LEU A 456 -12.61 -16.09 -2.27
C LEU A 456 -11.94 -14.94 -3.02
N GLN A 457 -11.11 -15.25 -4.01
CA GLN A 457 -10.57 -14.23 -4.88
C GLN A 457 -11.72 -13.53 -5.64
N SER A 458 -11.75 -12.21 -5.59
CA SER A 458 -12.56 -11.40 -6.48
C SER A 458 -11.73 -11.10 -7.74
N GLY A 459 -12.19 -11.56 -8.91
CA GLY A 459 -11.49 -11.38 -10.17
C GLY A 459 -11.32 -12.67 -10.98
N PRO A 460 -10.85 -12.61 -12.23
CA PRO A 460 -10.91 -13.73 -13.16
C PRO A 460 -9.87 -14.85 -12.98
N ASN A 461 -8.85 -14.74 -12.12
CA ASN A 461 -7.69 -15.65 -12.14
C ASN A 461 -7.21 -16.17 -10.78
N THR A 462 -6.80 -17.45 -10.76
CA THR A 462 -6.20 -18.18 -9.61
C THR A 462 -4.66 -18.19 -9.65
N GLY A 463 -4.03 -17.18 -10.26
CA GLY A 463 -2.58 -17.03 -10.38
C GLY A 463 -2.06 -15.79 -9.64
N LEU A 464 -0.75 -15.55 -9.67
CA LEU A 464 -0.20 -14.24 -9.28
C LEU A 464 -0.83 -13.18 -10.18
N PRO A 465 -1.51 -12.17 -9.63
CA PRO A 465 -2.17 -11.19 -10.45
C PRO A 465 -1.18 -10.33 -11.22
N SER A 466 -1.69 -9.71 -12.27
CA SER A 466 -0.96 -8.81 -13.16
C SER A 466 -1.52 -7.40 -13.03
N ALA A 467 -0.95 -6.46 -13.78
CA ALA A 467 -1.48 -5.10 -13.89
C ALA A 467 -2.94 -5.05 -14.35
N ASP A 468 -3.42 -6.05 -15.10
CA ASP A 468 -4.77 -6.06 -15.67
C ASP A 468 -5.86 -6.57 -14.69
N ASP A 469 -5.48 -7.27 -13.63
CA ASP A 469 -6.42 -8.00 -12.76
C ASP A 469 -6.02 -8.09 -11.27
N GLY A 470 -4.95 -7.42 -10.87
CA GLY A 470 -4.41 -7.41 -9.50
C GLY A 470 -4.44 -6.05 -8.81
N PHE A 471 -4.41 -6.07 -7.48
CA PHE A 471 -4.15 -4.90 -6.68
C PHE A 471 -2.65 -4.65 -6.59
N LEU A 472 -2.20 -3.42 -6.88
CA LEU A 472 -0.80 -3.02 -6.74
C LEU A 472 -0.45 -2.78 -5.27
N GLU A 473 -0.03 -3.82 -4.55
CA GLU A 473 0.39 -3.72 -3.15
C GLU A 473 1.63 -2.84 -2.97
N GLN A 474 2.60 -2.95 -3.88
CA GLN A 474 3.78 -2.10 -3.92
C GLN A 474 4.25 -1.90 -5.36
N GLY A 475 4.54 -0.64 -5.74
CA GLY A 475 5.05 -0.30 -7.06
C GLY A 475 6.24 0.68 -7.12
N PRO A 476 7.25 0.65 -6.23
CA PRO A 476 8.41 1.55 -6.30
C PRO A 476 9.05 1.68 -7.69
N TYR A 477 9.17 0.59 -8.45
CA TYR A 477 9.76 0.64 -9.79
C TYR A 477 8.86 1.39 -10.78
N LEU A 478 7.53 1.21 -10.70
CA LEU A 478 6.57 1.90 -11.56
C LEU A 478 6.51 3.39 -11.23
N GLU A 479 6.61 3.74 -9.94
CA GLU A 479 6.79 5.12 -9.48
C GLU A 479 8.09 5.73 -10.04
N TRP A 480 9.19 4.96 -10.04
CA TRP A 480 10.48 5.37 -10.62
C TRP A 480 10.46 5.54 -12.13
N GLN A 481 9.72 4.71 -12.87
CA GLN A 481 9.55 4.87 -14.31
C GLN A 481 8.87 6.20 -14.66
N ASN A 482 8.08 6.76 -13.73
CA ASN A 482 7.47 8.08 -13.83
C ASN A 482 8.26 9.14 -13.05
N SER A 483 9.59 9.11 -13.08
CA SER A 483 10.43 10.09 -12.40
C SER A 483 11.50 10.68 -13.32
N VAL A 484 12.18 11.73 -12.88
CA VAL A 484 13.36 12.29 -13.57
C VAL A 484 14.57 11.33 -13.59
N TYR A 485 14.55 10.26 -12.78
CA TYR A 485 15.63 9.28 -12.64
C TYR A 485 15.48 8.09 -13.60
N VAL A 486 14.35 7.96 -14.30
CA VAL A 486 14.14 6.89 -15.30
C VAL A 486 15.26 6.90 -16.34
N THR A 487 15.54 5.74 -16.94
CA THR A 487 16.50 5.64 -18.06
C THR A 487 16.18 6.64 -19.17
N GLY A 488 17.17 7.46 -19.57
CA GLY A 488 17.03 8.55 -20.51
C GLY A 488 16.48 9.86 -19.91
N GLY A 489 16.17 9.87 -18.62
CA GLY A 489 15.71 11.03 -17.86
C GLY A 489 16.79 12.08 -17.58
N ALA A 490 16.37 13.23 -17.08
CA ALA A 490 17.28 14.37 -16.85
C ALA A 490 18.29 14.13 -15.71
N GLN A 491 17.96 13.23 -14.78
CA GLN A 491 18.79 12.84 -13.64
C GLN A 491 18.91 11.33 -13.57
N GLU A 492 19.04 10.65 -14.72
CA GLU A 492 19.07 9.18 -14.81
C GLU A 492 19.91 8.54 -13.70
N ALA A 493 19.27 7.67 -12.92
CA ALA A 493 19.88 6.86 -11.87
C ALA A 493 19.07 5.57 -11.70
N GLN A 494 19.76 4.45 -11.52
CA GLN A 494 19.16 3.15 -11.26
C GLN A 494 19.00 2.93 -9.75
N CYS A 495 18.14 1.98 -9.34
CA CYS A 495 17.97 1.62 -7.93
C CYS A 495 19.32 1.33 -7.24
N GLN A 496 20.22 0.65 -7.94
CA GLN A 496 21.54 0.28 -7.48
C GLN A 496 22.41 1.50 -7.16
N ASP A 497 22.29 2.61 -7.90
CA ASP A 497 23.11 3.81 -7.68
C ASP A 497 22.87 4.42 -6.30
N CYS A 498 21.64 4.30 -5.78
CA CYS A 498 21.27 4.82 -4.45
C CYS A 498 21.35 3.75 -3.36
N HIS A 499 20.88 2.52 -3.63
CA HIS A 499 20.72 1.47 -2.63
C HIS A 499 21.95 0.56 -2.50
N MET A 500 22.86 0.59 -3.48
CA MET A 500 24.15 -0.10 -3.48
C MET A 500 25.30 0.88 -3.72
N PRO A 501 25.47 1.90 -2.85
CA PRO A 501 26.32 3.04 -3.13
C PRO A 501 27.78 2.64 -3.28
N VAL A 502 28.46 3.27 -4.23
CA VAL A 502 29.92 3.14 -4.37
C VAL A 502 30.62 3.82 -3.18
N PRO A 503 31.72 3.27 -2.63
CA PRO A 503 32.41 3.90 -1.49
C PRO A 503 32.98 5.29 -1.83
N SER A 504 33.49 5.44 -3.06
CA SER A 504 33.83 6.72 -3.68
C SER A 504 33.99 6.55 -5.19
N ASP A 505 33.90 7.64 -5.95
CA ASP A 505 34.04 7.66 -7.42
C ASP A 505 35.39 7.12 -7.93
N THR A 506 36.40 7.09 -7.05
CA THR A 506 37.76 6.63 -7.38
C THR A 506 38.10 5.26 -6.78
N TYR A 507 37.17 4.67 -6.03
CA TYR A 507 37.39 3.40 -5.37
C TYR A 507 37.45 2.25 -6.38
N GLN A 508 38.51 1.44 -6.27
CA GLN A 508 38.72 0.24 -7.07
C GLN A 508 39.31 -0.83 -6.18
N THR A 509 38.85 -2.07 -6.34
CA THR A 509 39.39 -3.21 -5.59
C THR A 509 39.16 -4.50 -6.36
N PRO A 510 39.98 -5.56 -6.19
CA PRO A 510 39.59 -6.87 -6.68
C PRO A 510 38.31 -7.33 -5.97
N ILE A 511 37.37 -7.89 -6.70
CA ILE A 511 36.15 -8.45 -6.10
C ILE A 511 36.34 -9.89 -5.63
N SER A 512 37.57 -10.42 -5.67
CA SER A 512 37.89 -11.77 -5.23
C SER A 512 39.30 -11.83 -4.66
N ILE A 513 39.48 -12.60 -3.58
CA ILE A 513 40.79 -12.92 -3.02
C ILE A 513 41.44 -14.14 -3.69
N ARG A 514 40.72 -14.84 -4.58
CA ARG A 514 41.16 -16.05 -5.29
C ARG A 514 40.78 -16.01 -6.79
N PRO A 515 41.75 -16.12 -7.71
CA PRO A 515 43.20 -16.18 -7.46
C PRO A 515 43.71 -14.82 -6.93
N GLY A 516 44.83 -14.83 -6.19
CA GLY A 516 45.38 -13.61 -5.58
C GLY A 516 45.88 -12.52 -6.54
N ASN A 517 45.74 -12.73 -7.85
CA ASN A 517 46.00 -11.76 -8.91
C ASN A 517 44.73 -11.33 -9.65
N ALA A 518 43.57 -11.42 -9.00
CA ALA A 518 42.32 -10.92 -9.55
C ALA A 518 42.44 -9.42 -9.89
N PRO A 519 41.90 -8.97 -11.04
CA PRO A 519 42.00 -7.57 -11.45
C PRO A 519 41.10 -6.69 -10.59
N ASP A 520 41.52 -5.44 -10.41
CA ASP A 520 40.68 -4.41 -9.80
C ASP A 520 39.42 -4.19 -10.64
N ARG A 521 38.31 -3.93 -9.95
CA ARG A 521 37.01 -3.59 -10.54
C ARG A 521 36.53 -2.25 -9.99
N SER A 522 35.84 -1.51 -10.85
CA SER A 522 35.22 -0.22 -10.56
C SER A 522 34.14 0.04 -11.63
N PRO A 523 33.00 0.67 -11.29
CA PRO A 523 32.56 1.02 -9.94
C PRO A 523 32.31 -0.23 -9.06
N TYR A 524 32.47 -0.14 -7.73
CA TYR A 524 32.16 -1.23 -6.79
C TYR A 524 30.89 -0.91 -6.00
N GLY A 525 29.78 -1.59 -6.33
CA GLY A 525 28.53 -1.45 -5.60
C GLY A 525 28.56 -2.18 -4.27
N GLN A 526 28.38 -1.46 -3.16
CA GLN A 526 28.31 -2.05 -1.84
C GLN A 526 27.00 -2.82 -1.65
N HIS A 527 27.08 -3.98 -1.01
CA HIS A 527 25.89 -4.79 -0.70
C HIS A 527 25.31 -4.43 0.67
N THR A 528 25.35 -3.13 0.99
CA THR A 528 24.65 -2.57 2.16
C THR A 528 23.15 -2.57 1.93
N LEU A 529 22.68 -2.44 0.68
CA LEU A 529 21.28 -2.60 0.29
C LEU A 529 20.35 -1.78 1.21
N VAL A 530 20.76 -0.53 1.44
CA VAL A 530 20.15 0.36 2.43
C VAL A 530 18.71 0.67 2.04
N GLY A 531 17.81 0.70 3.02
CA GLY A 531 16.40 1.02 2.84
C GLY A 531 15.90 1.91 3.96
N GLY A 532 14.61 1.83 4.29
CA GLY A 532 14.02 2.63 5.37
C GLY A 532 13.79 1.92 6.71
N ASN A 533 13.99 0.60 6.81
CA ASN A 533 13.46 -0.17 7.95
C ASN A 533 14.48 -0.35 9.11
N ALA A 534 14.84 0.74 9.79
CA ALA A 534 15.73 0.71 10.96
C ALA A 534 15.10 -0.06 12.14
N HIS A 535 13.78 -0.05 12.24
CA HIS A 535 13.03 -0.74 13.30
C HIS A 535 13.15 -2.26 13.18
N LEU A 536 12.90 -2.84 12.01
CA LEU A 536 13.10 -4.27 11.77
C LEU A 536 14.54 -4.70 12.03
N LEU A 537 15.53 -3.92 11.57
CA LEU A 537 16.94 -4.21 11.83
C LEU A 537 17.25 -4.22 13.34
N THR A 538 16.58 -3.37 14.11
CA THR A 538 16.69 -3.33 15.58
C THR A 538 16.08 -4.59 16.22
N ILE A 539 14.89 -5.01 15.78
CA ILE A 539 14.27 -6.26 16.23
C ILE A 539 15.16 -7.45 15.88
N LEU A 540 15.62 -7.55 14.64
CA LEU A 540 16.53 -8.60 14.18
C LEU A 540 17.77 -8.66 15.08
N ARG A 541 18.40 -7.53 15.40
CA ARG A 541 19.57 -7.43 16.28
C ARG A 541 19.32 -7.92 17.71
N ASP A 542 18.20 -7.53 18.30
CA ASP A 542 17.90 -7.78 19.71
C ASP A 542 17.37 -9.20 19.93
N TYR A 543 16.70 -9.78 18.92
CA TYR A 543 16.08 -11.10 18.97
C TYR A 543 16.79 -12.17 18.13
N ARG A 544 18.06 -11.95 17.73
CA ARG A 544 18.85 -12.90 16.90
C ARG A 544 18.83 -14.33 17.42
N SER A 545 18.88 -14.50 18.75
CA SER A 545 18.89 -15.82 19.39
C SER A 545 17.53 -16.52 19.25
N ALA A 546 16.43 -15.78 19.50
CA ALA A 546 15.06 -16.28 19.34
C ALA A 546 14.71 -16.60 17.88
N LEU A 547 15.25 -15.83 16.93
CA LEU A 547 15.09 -16.05 15.49
C LEU A 547 16.08 -17.08 14.90
N GLY A 548 16.96 -17.64 15.73
CA GLY A 548 17.95 -18.63 15.31
C GLY A 548 19.08 -18.11 14.40
N ILE A 549 19.23 -16.79 14.23
CA ILE A 549 20.23 -16.16 13.33
C ILE A 549 21.49 -15.69 14.05
N GLU A 550 21.60 -15.92 15.36
CA GLU A 550 22.73 -15.45 16.18
C GLU A 550 24.10 -15.96 15.71
N GLY A 551 24.16 -17.18 15.16
CA GLY A 551 25.41 -17.81 14.72
C GLY A 551 26.01 -17.24 13.43
N SER A 552 25.19 -16.61 12.57
CA SER A 552 25.63 -16.06 11.27
C SER A 552 25.82 -14.53 11.30
N THR A 553 25.25 -13.86 12.30
CA THR A 553 25.18 -12.40 12.41
C THR A 553 25.90 -11.86 13.64
N SER A 554 26.02 -10.54 13.75
CA SER A 554 26.64 -9.88 14.91
C SER A 554 25.89 -8.60 15.30
N VAL A 555 25.95 -8.24 16.59
CA VAL A 555 25.38 -6.98 17.09
C VAL A 555 26.00 -5.76 16.41
N ASN A 556 27.33 -5.75 16.26
CA ASN A 556 28.03 -4.63 15.60
C ASN A 556 27.63 -4.48 14.14
N GLY A 557 27.52 -5.59 13.38
CA GLY A 557 27.09 -5.51 11.98
C GLY A 557 25.67 -4.98 11.80
N PHE A 558 24.74 -5.34 12.70
CA PHE A 558 23.42 -4.70 12.70
C PHE A 558 23.46 -3.23 13.12
N ASN A 559 24.29 -2.85 14.10
CA ASN A 559 24.44 -1.44 14.47
C ASN A 559 24.96 -0.59 13.31
N ASP A 560 25.96 -1.09 12.58
CA ASP A 560 26.47 -0.45 11.36
C ASP A 560 25.36 -0.30 10.31
N GLN A 561 24.57 -1.35 10.07
CA GLN A 561 23.46 -1.31 9.11
C GLN A 561 22.33 -0.35 9.53
N ILE A 562 21.97 -0.31 10.82
CA ILE A 562 20.98 0.64 11.36
C ILE A 562 21.47 2.07 11.19
N GLN A 563 22.76 2.32 11.44
CA GLN A 563 23.36 3.63 11.25
C GLN A 563 23.33 4.08 9.79
N LEU A 564 23.73 3.20 8.86
CA LEU A 564 23.62 3.46 7.41
C LEU A 564 22.18 3.75 7.00
N THR A 565 21.22 2.99 7.52
CA THR A 565 19.77 3.19 7.26
C THR A 565 19.31 4.59 7.70
N ARG A 566 19.70 5.04 8.90
CA ARG A 566 19.35 6.38 9.40
C ARG A 566 20.01 7.51 8.61
N GLN A 567 21.27 7.32 8.22
CA GLN A 567 21.97 8.28 7.37
C GLN A 567 21.30 8.39 5.99
N PHE A 568 20.89 7.26 5.41
CA PHE A 568 20.19 7.20 4.13
C PHE A 568 18.84 7.92 4.19
N LEU A 569 18.05 7.70 5.24
CA LEU A 569 16.76 8.36 5.46
C LEU A 569 16.87 9.89 5.51
N GLY A 570 17.96 10.43 6.09
CA GLY A 570 18.20 11.88 6.15
C GLY A 570 18.42 12.55 4.78
N GLY A 571 18.65 11.77 3.72
CA GLY A 571 18.77 12.26 2.33
C GLY A 571 17.50 12.14 1.50
N ALA A 572 16.42 11.55 2.04
CA ALA A 572 15.23 11.20 1.26
C ALA A 572 14.31 12.40 0.96
N ALA A 573 14.33 13.44 1.80
CA ALA A 573 13.44 14.59 1.67
C ALA A 573 14.05 15.84 2.31
N THR A 574 13.53 17.01 1.93
CA THR A 574 13.79 18.29 2.63
C THR A 574 12.51 18.92 3.12
N VAL A 575 12.62 19.76 4.15
CA VAL A 575 11.53 20.60 4.65
C VAL A 575 11.98 22.06 4.63
N ALA A 576 11.06 22.97 4.29
CA ALA A 576 11.25 24.41 4.43
C ALA A 576 10.07 25.04 5.18
N VAL A 577 10.33 26.11 5.93
CA VAL A 577 9.30 26.88 6.66
C VAL A 577 9.31 28.32 6.16
N SER A 578 8.16 28.81 5.70
CA SER A 578 8.03 30.18 5.21
C SER A 578 8.06 31.21 6.35
N SER A 579 8.32 32.48 6.03
CA SER A 579 8.35 33.54 7.05
C SER A 579 6.93 33.78 7.61
N PRO A 580 6.71 33.65 8.93
CA PRO A 580 5.37 33.71 9.48
C PRO A 580 4.75 35.09 9.38
N GLN A 581 3.47 35.14 9.00
CA GLN A 581 2.67 36.34 8.85
C GLN A 581 1.55 36.34 9.90
N GLN A 582 1.65 37.25 10.88
CA GLN A 582 0.58 37.47 11.84
C GLN A 582 -0.53 38.35 11.22
N VAL A 583 -1.73 37.79 11.09
CA VAL A 583 -2.94 38.49 10.65
C VAL A 583 -3.96 38.41 11.79
N SER A 584 -4.13 39.52 12.52
CA SER A 584 -4.98 39.56 13.72
C SER A 584 -4.54 38.53 14.77
N THR A 585 -5.39 37.55 15.09
CA THR A 585 -5.13 36.47 16.05
C THR A 585 -4.56 35.21 15.39
N THR A 586 -4.31 35.21 14.09
CA THR A 586 -3.82 34.04 13.34
C THR A 586 -2.37 34.25 12.89
N LEU A 587 -1.52 33.25 13.10
CA LEU A 587 -0.18 33.16 12.56
C LEU A 587 -0.20 32.24 11.34
N ASN A 588 0.01 32.80 10.14
CA ASN A 588 0.04 32.04 8.90
C ASN A 588 1.50 31.74 8.51
N PHE A 589 1.78 30.50 8.14
CA PHE A 589 3.05 30.09 7.55
C PHE A 589 2.87 28.78 6.80
N ASP A 590 3.81 28.49 5.91
CA ASP A 590 3.78 27.30 5.07
C ASP A 590 4.91 26.37 5.47
N VAL A 591 4.65 25.07 5.37
CA VAL A 591 5.65 24.02 5.50
C VAL A 591 5.69 23.25 4.20
N GLU A 592 6.74 23.46 3.42
CA GLU A 592 6.97 22.76 2.15
C GLU A 592 7.81 21.50 2.41
N ILE A 593 7.41 20.38 1.80
CA ILE A 593 8.14 19.12 1.79
C ILE A 593 8.54 18.81 0.35
N SER A 594 9.83 18.54 0.11
CA SER A 594 10.32 18.13 -1.21
C SER A 594 10.88 16.70 -1.14
N ASN A 595 10.45 15.86 -2.07
CA ASN A 595 10.91 14.48 -2.23
C ASN A 595 12.19 14.41 -3.09
N HIS A 596 13.24 13.75 -2.58
CA HIS A 596 14.50 13.50 -3.31
C HIS A 596 14.68 12.02 -3.70
N ALA A 597 13.72 11.16 -3.35
CA ALA A 597 13.72 9.78 -3.80
C ALA A 597 13.21 9.68 -5.24
N GLY A 598 13.65 8.64 -5.95
CA GLY A 598 13.15 8.31 -7.28
C GLY A 598 11.77 7.66 -7.30
N HIS A 599 11.11 7.51 -6.16
CA HIS A 599 9.79 6.92 -6.00
C HIS A 599 8.99 7.73 -4.97
N LYS A 600 7.75 7.37 -4.65
CA LYS A 600 6.96 8.08 -3.62
C LYS A 600 7.65 8.04 -2.26
N ILE A 601 7.36 9.01 -1.39
CA ILE A 601 7.81 8.96 0.02
C ILE A 601 6.62 8.84 1.00
N PRO A 602 6.56 7.77 1.82
CA PRO A 602 7.37 6.53 1.75
C PRO A 602 6.79 5.48 0.77
N SER A 603 7.60 4.94 -0.14
CA SER A 603 7.17 3.89 -1.10
C SER A 603 7.17 2.47 -0.50
N ALA A 604 6.75 1.50 -1.32
CA ALA A 604 6.64 0.06 -1.05
C ALA A 604 5.55 -0.29 -0.03
N TYR A 605 5.88 -1.15 0.93
CA TYR A 605 4.95 -1.79 1.86
C TYR A 605 4.04 -0.79 2.62
N PRO A 606 2.71 -0.99 2.62
CA PRO A 606 1.72 -0.04 3.18
C PRO A 606 1.81 0.31 4.67
N SER A 607 2.56 -0.42 5.50
CA SER A 607 2.73 -0.04 6.92
C SER A 607 3.58 1.22 7.14
N ARG A 608 4.12 1.82 6.08
CA ARG A 608 5.01 2.97 6.16
C ARG A 608 4.20 4.25 6.13
N ARG A 609 4.57 5.20 7.00
CA ARG A 609 4.00 6.55 6.99
C ARG A 609 5.06 7.62 7.24
N THR A 610 4.80 8.80 6.70
CA THR A 610 5.55 10.02 6.98
C THR A 610 4.59 11.11 7.43
N TRP A 611 4.95 11.97 8.37
CA TRP A 611 4.07 13.06 8.80
C TRP A 611 4.87 14.28 9.31
N LEU A 612 4.18 15.42 9.42
CA LEU A 612 4.75 16.65 9.98
C LEU A 612 4.54 16.71 11.51
N HIS A 613 5.63 16.94 12.25
CA HIS A 613 5.61 17.44 13.63
C HIS A 613 5.98 18.92 13.61
N VAL A 614 5.03 19.79 13.95
CA VAL A 614 5.21 21.25 13.92
C VAL A 614 4.98 21.84 15.30
N THR A 615 5.93 22.66 15.75
CA THR A 615 5.87 23.38 17.02
C THR A 615 6.04 24.88 16.79
N VAL A 616 5.14 25.68 17.36
CA VAL A 616 5.26 27.15 17.41
C VAL A 616 5.50 27.59 18.84
N LYS A 617 6.55 28.37 19.08
CA LYS A 617 6.89 28.95 20.38
C LYS A 617 6.82 30.47 20.33
N ASN A 618 6.33 31.09 21.41
CA ASN A 618 6.37 32.55 21.54
C ASN A 618 7.77 33.05 21.98
N GLY A 619 7.96 34.37 22.03
CA GLY A 619 9.23 34.99 22.43
C GLY A 619 9.70 34.67 23.85
N GLY A 620 8.84 34.10 24.70
CA GLY A 620 9.18 33.56 26.02
C GLY A 620 9.61 32.09 26.01
N GLY A 621 9.58 31.43 24.85
CA GLY A 621 9.89 30.01 24.67
C GLY A 621 8.75 29.04 24.97
N ASN A 622 7.54 29.54 25.27
CA ASN A 622 6.39 28.68 25.55
C ASN A 622 5.77 28.18 24.25
N VAL A 623 5.41 26.90 24.20
CA VAL A 623 4.68 26.29 23.09
C VAL A 623 3.26 26.86 23.06
N VAL A 624 2.87 27.42 21.91
CA VAL A 624 1.52 27.95 21.66
C VAL A 624 0.73 27.07 20.70
N PHE A 625 1.42 26.23 19.94
CA PHE A 625 0.86 25.22 19.05
C PHE A 625 1.85 24.07 18.90
N GLU A 626 1.36 22.83 18.98
CA GLU A 626 2.13 21.62 18.69
C GLU A 626 1.18 20.59 18.05
N SER A 627 1.50 20.12 16.85
CA SER A 627 0.74 19.09 16.13
C SER A 627 1.69 17.99 15.64
N GLY A 628 1.22 16.73 15.62
CA GLY A 628 1.95 15.59 15.06
C GLY A 628 3.07 15.05 15.95
N LYS A 629 3.06 15.37 17.25
CA LYS A 629 4.07 14.88 18.19
C LYS A 629 3.89 13.37 18.42
N PRO A 630 4.91 12.53 18.17
CA PRO A 630 4.87 11.13 18.58
C PRO A 630 5.07 10.97 20.08
N ASP A 631 4.43 9.97 20.66
CA ASP A 631 4.73 9.50 22.00
C ASP A 631 5.95 8.56 22.03
N VAL A 632 6.26 8.01 23.20
CA VAL A 632 7.41 7.12 23.38
C VAL A 632 7.25 5.76 22.70
N ARG A 633 6.02 5.37 22.33
CA ARG A 633 5.70 4.15 21.60
C ARG A 633 5.58 4.40 20.08
N GLY A 634 5.74 5.65 19.63
CA GLY A 634 5.62 6.02 18.22
C GLY A 634 4.18 6.23 17.74
N TYR A 635 3.21 6.34 18.65
CA TYR A 635 1.84 6.74 18.34
C TYR A 635 1.74 8.26 18.26
N ILE A 636 0.86 8.75 17.40
CA ILE A 636 0.53 10.18 17.29
C ILE A 636 -0.89 10.43 17.81
N SER A 637 -1.20 11.69 18.14
CA SER A 637 -2.47 12.07 18.79
C SER A 637 -3.74 11.62 18.04
N THR A 638 -3.61 11.42 16.73
CA THR A 638 -4.68 11.00 15.85
C THR A 638 -4.93 9.49 15.83
N ASP A 639 -3.93 8.70 16.24
CA ASP A 639 -4.00 7.23 16.24
C ASP A 639 -5.07 6.74 17.22
N GLU A 640 -5.24 7.41 18.37
CA GLU A 640 -6.21 7.03 19.41
C GLU A 640 -7.63 6.86 18.84
N ALA A 641 -8.07 7.76 17.97
CA ALA A 641 -9.40 7.69 17.37
C ALA A 641 -9.49 6.71 16.19
N ARG A 642 -8.38 6.35 15.56
CA ARG A 642 -8.32 5.70 14.25
C ARG A 642 -7.86 4.26 14.27
N LEU A 643 -7.15 3.87 15.34
CA LEU A 643 -6.68 2.50 15.57
C LEU A 643 -7.64 1.72 16.49
N LYS A 644 -8.92 2.10 16.50
CA LYS A 644 -9.93 1.37 17.28
C LYS A 644 -10.24 0.01 16.64
N ALA A 645 -10.62 -0.96 17.46
CA ALA A 645 -10.81 -2.35 17.01
C ALA A 645 -11.84 -2.50 15.88
N ASP A 646 -12.83 -1.60 15.78
CA ASP A 646 -13.74 -1.55 14.64
C ASP A 646 -13.05 -1.13 13.33
N CYS A 647 -12.10 -0.19 13.39
CA CYS A 647 -11.23 0.18 12.28
C CYS A 647 -10.25 -0.93 11.90
N MET A 648 -9.74 -1.68 12.88
CA MET A 648 -8.78 -2.76 12.62
C MET A 648 -9.47 -4.04 12.14
N SER A 649 -10.71 -4.30 12.55
CA SER A 649 -11.44 -5.54 12.27
C SER A 649 -11.45 -5.92 10.79
N PRO A 650 -11.23 -7.20 10.43
CA PRO A 650 -11.32 -7.66 9.05
C PRO A 650 -12.78 -7.74 8.57
N GLN A 651 -13.75 -7.68 9.49
CA GLN A 651 -15.18 -7.68 9.19
C GLN A 651 -15.81 -6.40 9.72
N LYS A 652 -16.43 -5.62 8.83
CA LYS A 652 -17.14 -4.39 9.18
C LYS A 652 -18.64 -4.65 9.40
N LEU A 653 -19.28 -3.74 10.13
CA LEU A 653 -20.74 -3.70 10.20
C LEU A 653 -21.32 -3.19 8.88
N ASP A 654 -22.54 -3.59 8.54
CA ASP A 654 -23.21 -3.09 7.34
C ASP A 654 -23.39 -1.57 7.44
N GLY A 655 -22.81 -0.82 6.50
CA GLY A 655 -22.88 0.65 6.50
C GLY A 655 -21.84 1.35 7.37
N PHE A 656 -20.77 0.65 7.76
CA PHE A 656 -19.62 1.21 8.47
C PHE A 656 -19.00 2.40 7.72
N ASP A 657 -18.58 3.43 8.46
CA ASP A 657 -17.92 4.61 7.90
C ASP A 657 -16.40 4.53 8.10
N SER A 658 -15.72 4.06 7.05
CA SER A 658 -14.26 3.95 7.02
C SER A 658 -13.53 5.29 7.12
N SER A 659 -14.18 6.43 6.83
CA SER A 659 -13.54 7.75 6.92
C SER A 659 -13.16 8.15 8.35
N LEU A 660 -13.74 7.47 9.36
CA LEU A 660 -13.41 7.64 10.76
C LEU A 660 -12.08 6.97 11.16
N CYS A 661 -11.48 6.17 10.28
CA CYS A 661 -10.35 5.28 10.58
C CYS A 661 -9.01 5.75 10.03
N TYR A 662 -8.95 6.89 9.35
CA TYR A 662 -7.70 7.47 8.85
C TYR A 662 -7.77 9.00 8.79
N GLU A 663 -6.61 9.65 8.70
CA GLU A 663 -6.54 11.10 8.53
C GLU A 663 -6.75 11.45 7.04
N PRO A 664 -7.72 12.31 6.68
CA PRO A 664 -7.77 12.84 5.31
C PRO A 664 -6.49 13.60 4.98
N HIS A 665 -6.21 13.79 3.70
CA HIS A 665 -5.15 14.71 3.30
C HIS A 665 -5.43 16.13 3.84
N ARG A 666 -4.38 16.77 4.38
CA ARG A 666 -4.47 18.09 5.02
C ARG A 666 -3.64 19.09 4.25
N ASN A 667 -4.29 19.88 3.40
CA ASN A 667 -3.69 21.07 2.81
C ASN A 667 -3.57 22.19 3.86
N VAL A 668 -4.63 22.43 4.64
CA VAL A 668 -4.67 23.47 5.69
C VAL A 668 -4.77 22.85 7.08
N ILE A 669 -3.92 23.32 8.01
CA ILE A 669 -3.96 22.94 9.43
C ILE A 669 -4.27 24.18 10.28
N THR A 670 -5.35 24.11 11.05
CA THR A 670 -5.81 25.20 11.93
C THR A 670 -5.90 24.79 13.39
N ASP A 671 -5.89 23.48 13.69
CA ASP A 671 -6.06 22.93 15.03
C ASP A 671 -4.93 21.92 15.37
N PRO A 672 -4.42 21.89 16.61
CA PRO A 672 -3.40 20.93 17.05
C PRO A 672 -3.76 19.45 16.85
N SER A 673 -5.06 19.11 16.79
CA SER A 673 -5.54 17.74 16.56
C SER A 673 -5.40 17.28 15.10
N GLN A 674 -5.17 18.20 14.16
CA GLN A 674 -4.98 17.88 12.75
C GLN A 674 -3.52 17.65 12.43
N VAL A 675 -3.20 16.54 11.77
CA VAL A 675 -1.83 16.18 11.39
C VAL A 675 -1.76 15.95 9.88
N ALA A 676 -0.72 16.46 9.20
CA ALA A 676 -0.46 16.12 7.81
C ALA A 676 0.29 14.77 7.75
N ILE A 677 -0.43 13.71 7.36
CA ILE A 677 0.09 12.34 7.26
C ILE A 677 0.08 11.89 5.80
N TYR A 678 1.25 11.43 5.32
CA TYR A 678 1.52 10.86 4.01
C TYR A 678 1.65 9.35 4.14
N GLU A 679 0.64 8.64 3.65
CA GLU A 679 0.48 7.20 3.84
C GLU A 679 -0.41 6.60 2.75
N THR A 680 -0.41 5.28 2.66
CA THR A 680 -1.47 4.54 1.98
C THR A 680 -2.52 4.09 2.98
N VAL A 681 -3.79 4.12 2.57
CA VAL A 681 -4.91 3.52 3.28
C VAL A 681 -5.58 2.54 2.32
N LEU A 682 -5.56 1.28 2.68
CA LEU A 682 -6.09 0.20 1.85
C LEU A 682 -7.59 0.06 2.05
N GLY A 683 -8.31 -0.15 0.96
CA GLY A 683 -9.72 -0.51 0.95
C GLY A 683 -9.91 -1.90 0.37
N ASP A 684 -10.83 -2.66 0.95
CA ASP A 684 -11.24 -3.96 0.43
C ASP A 684 -12.18 -3.81 -0.79
N ILE A 685 -12.72 -4.94 -1.26
CA ILE A 685 -13.66 -5.01 -2.38
C ILE A 685 -15.02 -4.34 -2.10
N ASN A 686 -15.35 -4.10 -0.84
CA ASN A 686 -16.57 -3.43 -0.41
C ASN A 686 -16.37 -1.92 -0.21
N GLY A 687 -15.12 -1.43 -0.30
CA GLY A 687 -14.76 -0.05 -0.01
C GLY A 687 -14.49 0.22 1.48
N ASP A 688 -14.40 -0.83 2.29
CA ASP A 688 -14.09 -0.72 3.70
C ASP A 688 -12.58 -0.74 3.95
N ILE A 689 -12.13 0.00 4.95
CA ILE A 689 -10.71 0.03 5.34
C ILE A 689 -10.25 -1.37 5.77
N THR A 690 -9.11 -1.81 5.25
CA THR A 690 -8.45 -3.05 5.65
C THR A 690 -6.97 -2.83 5.93
N HIS A 691 -6.41 -3.65 6.81
CA HIS A 691 -4.96 -3.74 7.08
C HIS A 691 -4.38 -5.08 6.63
N THR A 692 -5.24 -5.96 6.08
CA THR A 692 -4.86 -7.26 5.53
C THR A 692 -4.49 -7.09 4.06
N LEU A 693 -3.28 -7.47 3.66
CA LEU A 693 -2.75 -7.16 2.33
C LEU A 693 -3.55 -7.85 1.23
N LEU A 694 -3.83 -9.15 1.41
CA LEU A 694 -4.60 -9.90 0.44
C LEU A 694 -6.09 -9.56 0.43
N GLN A 695 -6.61 -8.72 1.33
CA GLN A 695 -7.97 -8.17 1.20
C GLN A 695 -7.99 -6.86 0.41
N ALA A 696 -6.85 -6.19 0.25
CA ALA A 696 -6.78 -4.90 -0.40
C ALA A 696 -7.14 -5.01 -1.89
N ALA A 697 -8.04 -4.15 -2.33
CA ALA A 697 -8.52 -4.05 -3.70
C ALA A 697 -8.34 -2.65 -4.29
N GLN A 698 -8.16 -1.64 -3.43
CA GLN A 698 -8.04 -0.24 -3.82
C GLN A 698 -7.30 0.58 -2.76
N TYR A 699 -6.86 1.78 -3.15
CA TYR A 699 -6.41 2.80 -2.20
C TYR A 699 -7.57 3.74 -1.87
N LEU A 700 -8.05 3.73 -0.61
CA LEU A 700 -8.98 4.75 -0.11
C LEU A 700 -8.29 6.12 0.01
N LYS A 701 -6.97 6.08 0.21
CA LYS A 701 -6.06 7.23 0.21
C LYS A 701 -4.68 6.74 -0.21
N ASP A 702 -4.03 7.48 -1.10
CA ASP A 702 -2.60 7.41 -1.34
C ASP A 702 -2.13 8.83 -1.65
N ASN A 703 -1.81 9.57 -0.59
CA ASN A 703 -1.33 10.93 -0.70
C ASN A 703 0.19 11.02 -0.56
N ARG A 704 0.92 9.92 -0.68
CA ARG A 704 2.39 9.93 -0.58
C ARG A 704 2.97 10.83 -1.66
N ILE A 705 3.96 11.65 -1.31
CA ILE A 705 4.52 12.66 -2.21
C ILE A 705 5.25 11.95 -3.36
N PRO A 706 4.86 12.15 -4.64
CA PRO A 706 5.52 11.54 -5.79
C PRO A 706 6.96 12.02 -5.98
N PRO A 707 7.79 11.32 -6.76
CA PRO A 707 9.12 11.79 -7.12
C PRO A 707 9.04 12.96 -8.11
N ALA A 708 10.11 13.76 -8.19
CA ALA A 708 10.22 14.77 -9.24
C ALA A 708 10.08 14.14 -10.64
N GLY A 709 9.35 14.80 -11.54
CA GLY A 709 9.00 14.33 -12.88
C GLY A 709 7.70 13.54 -12.98
N PHE A 710 7.11 13.14 -11.85
CA PHE A 710 5.89 12.33 -11.84
C PHE A 710 4.67 13.12 -12.27
N THR A 711 3.95 12.63 -13.30
CA THR A 711 2.67 13.22 -13.71
C THR A 711 1.56 12.17 -13.72
N ASN A 712 0.34 12.59 -13.40
CA ASN A 712 -0.83 11.72 -13.45
C ASN A 712 -1.09 11.20 -14.87
N ALA A 713 -0.84 12.03 -15.89
CA ALA A 713 -0.98 11.64 -17.29
C ALA A 713 -0.06 10.45 -17.66
N THR A 714 1.20 10.47 -17.21
CA THR A 714 2.13 9.36 -17.42
C THR A 714 1.77 8.16 -16.53
N ALA A 715 1.36 8.39 -15.28
CA ALA A 715 0.95 7.34 -14.36
C ALA A 715 -0.20 6.50 -14.94
N VAL A 716 -1.24 7.13 -15.49
CA VAL A 716 -2.37 6.43 -16.14
C VAL A 716 -1.93 5.52 -17.30
N VAL A 717 -0.80 5.82 -17.95
CA VAL A 717 -0.25 5.01 -19.04
C VAL A 717 0.66 3.88 -18.53
N ILE A 718 1.44 4.13 -17.47
CA ILE A 718 2.35 3.13 -16.90
C ILE A 718 1.59 2.16 -15.99
N GLU A 719 0.89 2.70 -15.00
CA GLU A 719 0.09 1.99 -14.01
C GLU A 719 -0.85 2.97 -13.29
N SER A 720 -2.14 2.89 -13.60
CA SER A 720 -3.16 3.80 -13.08
C SER A 720 -3.31 3.76 -11.55
N GLN A 721 -2.99 2.63 -10.90
CA GLN A 721 -3.03 2.50 -9.43
C GLN A 721 -1.93 3.32 -8.74
N THR A 722 -0.94 3.84 -9.48
CA THR A 722 0.07 4.75 -8.92
C THR A 722 -0.39 6.21 -8.85
N VAL A 723 -1.55 6.56 -9.42
CA VAL A 723 -2.09 7.94 -9.34
C VAL A 723 -2.42 8.27 -7.87
N PRO A 724 -1.95 9.41 -7.33
CA PRO A 724 -2.31 9.83 -5.97
C PRO A 724 -3.83 9.91 -5.76
N ALA A 725 -4.30 9.43 -4.61
CA ALA A 725 -5.70 9.37 -4.24
C ALA A 725 -5.97 10.15 -2.94
N GLY A 726 -7.09 10.89 -2.91
CA GLY A 726 -7.49 11.68 -1.74
C GLY A 726 -6.84 13.06 -1.61
N VAL A 727 -6.21 13.58 -2.68
CA VAL A 727 -5.52 14.88 -2.72
C VAL A 727 -6.27 15.98 -3.48
N THR A 728 -7.54 15.73 -3.85
CA THR A 728 -8.34 16.68 -4.63
C THR A 728 -8.55 18.01 -3.88
N GLY A 729 -8.38 19.12 -4.60
CA GLY A 729 -8.53 20.47 -4.03
C GLY A 729 -7.23 21.03 -3.44
N ASP A 730 -6.14 20.27 -3.49
CA ASP A 730 -4.80 20.76 -3.25
C ASP A 730 -4.14 21.19 -4.57
N SER A 731 -3.87 22.48 -4.71
CA SER A 731 -3.26 23.08 -5.91
C SER A 731 -1.73 23.14 -5.85
N ASP A 732 -1.10 22.69 -4.76
CA ASP A 732 0.35 22.64 -4.67
C ASP A 732 0.91 21.25 -4.33
N PHE A 733 0.04 20.28 -4.05
CA PHE A 733 0.40 18.87 -4.08
C PHE A 733 0.96 18.45 -5.45
N ASN A 734 2.20 17.95 -5.47
CA ASN A 734 3.01 17.69 -6.67
C ASN A 734 3.04 18.91 -7.65
N CYS A 735 2.82 20.11 -7.09
CA CYS A 735 2.71 21.45 -7.65
C CYS A 735 1.60 21.72 -8.69
N VAL A 736 0.40 21.17 -8.48
CA VAL A 736 -0.74 21.24 -9.41
C VAL A 736 -1.40 22.63 -9.52
N ASP A 737 -0.78 23.50 -10.32
CA ASP A 737 -1.33 24.68 -11.03
C ASP A 737 -0.16 25.47 -11.63
N ALA A 738 1.00 25.41 -10.97
CA ALA A 738 2.25 25.99 -11.42
C ALA A 738 2.97 25.11 -12.46
N ALA A 739 3.06 23.80 -12.21
CA ALA A 739 3.50 22.74 -13.14
C ALA A 739 3.52 21.39 -12.38
N GLU A 740 2.70 20.41 -12.81
CA GLU A 740 2.69 19.07 -12.23
C GLU A 740 4.06 18.37 -12.36
N GLY A 741 4.45 17.62 -11.33
CA GLY A 741 5.68 16.81 -11.32
C GLY A 741 6.85 17.49 -10.64
N CYS A 742 6.61 18.42 -9.72
CA CYS A 742 7.67 19.00 -8.93
C CYS A 742 8.19 18.07 -7.82
N GLY A 743 7.42 17.04 -7.43
CA GLY A 743 7.78 16.14 -6.33
C GLY A 743 7.77 16.80 -4.95
N ALA A 744 6.82 17.70 -4.69
CA ALA A 744 6.70 18.43 -3.43
C ALA A 744 5.22 18.59 -3.01
N ASP A 745 5.00 19.00 -1.77
CA ASP A 745 3.69 19.35 -1.21
C ASP A 745 3.85 20.50 -0.20
N THR A 746 2.88 21.41 -0.10
CA THR A 746 2.93 22.52 0.87
C THR A 746 1.73 22.50 1.80
N VAL A 747 1.99 22.39 3.10
CA VAL A 747 0.93 22.46 4.12
C VAL A 747 0.84 23.86 4.69
N HIS A 748 -0.33 24.48 4.59
CA HIS A 748 -0.62 25.82 5.08
C HIS A 748 -1.09 25.79 6.54
N TYR A 749 -0.27 26.29 7.46
CA TYR A 749 -0.62 26.43 8.87
C TYR A 749 -1.25 27.78 9.16
N GLN A 750 -2.43 27.76 9.81
CA GLN A 750 -3.15 28.94 10.27
C GLN A 750 -3.40 28.81 11.78
N VAL A 751 -2.38 29.16 12.56
CA VAL A 751 -2.36 28.91 14.01
C VAL A 751 -3.04 30.04 14.77
N ASP A 752 -4.06 29.75 15.58
CA ASP A 752 -4.63 30.72 16.51
C ASP A 752 -3.66 31.00 17.67
N ILE A 753 -3.09 32.21 17.68
CA ILE A 753 -2.18 32.70 18.71
C ILE A 753 -2.90 33.57 19.75
N GLY A 754 -4.22 33.74 19.62
CA GLY A 754 -5.03 34.60 20.48
C GLY A 754 -4.51 36.04 20.48
N THR A 755 -4.24 36.59 21.66
CA THR A 755 -3.71 37.96 21.82
C THR A 755 -2.18 38.02 21.89
N GLN A 756 -1.49 36.92 21.62
CA GLN A 756 -0.02 36.88 21.70
C GLN A 756 0.59 37.66 20.53
N SER A 757 1.76 38.25 20.77
CA SER A 757 2.53 38.98 19.77
C SER A 757 3.95 38.41 19.69
N GLY A 758 4.52 38.43 18.48
CA GLY A 758 5.83 37.86 18.20
C GLY A 758 7.01 38.50 18.95
N PRO A 759 8.24 38.00 18.73
CA PRO A 759 8.59 37.01 17.71
C PRO A 759 8.08 35.60 18.04
N PHE A 760 7.75 34.83 17.00
CA PHE A 760 7.44 33.41 17.09
C PHE A 760 8.59 32.62 16.49
N ALA A 761 8.95 31.49 17.11
CA ALA A 761 9.90 30.54 16.57
C ALA A 761 9.14 29.30 16.11
N ILE A 762 9.38 28.87 14.88
CA ILE A 762 8.71 27.71 14.28
C ILE A 762 9.74 26.63 14.04
N GLU A 763 9.42 25.40 14.44
CA GLU A 763 10.18 24.20 14.09
C GLU A 763 9.24 23.22 13.41
N ALA A 764 9.62 22.74 12.22
CA ALA A 764 8.93 21.70 11.48
C ALA A 764 9.89 20.53 11.27
N ARG A 765 9.42 19.31 11.57
CA ARG A 765 10.15 18.06 11.39
C ARG A 765 9.32 17.12 10.54
N LEU A 766 9.92 16.58 9.48
CA LEU A 766 9.33 15.49 8.72
C LEU A 766 9.77 14.17 9.36
N LEU A 767 8.80 13.46 9.93
CA LEU A 767 9.01 12.23 10.68
C LEU A 767 8.58 11.04 9.85
N TYR A 768 9.26 9.91 10.03
CA TYR A 768 9.04 8.67 9.30
C TYR A 768 8.94 7.48 10.25
N GLN A 769 8.04 6.56 9.94
CA GLN A 769 7.86 5.30 10.65
C GLN A 769 7.68 4.16 9.65
N ALA A 770 8.49 3.10 9.78
CA ALA A 770 8.45 1.96 8.87
C ALA A 770 7.29 1.00 9.16
N THR A 771 6.98 0.80 10.45
CA THR A 771 5.91 -0.09 10.91
C THR A 771 4.96 0.71 11.79
N GLN A 772 3.92 1.25 11.16
CA GLN A 772 2.89 1.99 11.88
C GLN A 772 2.02 1.07 12.75
N PRO A 773 1.51 1.54 13.90
CA PRO A 773 0.80 0.67 14.85
C PRO A 773 -0.44 0.00 14.28
N GLY A 774 -1.19 0.65 13.40
CA GLY A 774 -2.43 0.09 12.82
C GLY A 774 -2.23 -1.24 12.07
N PHE A 775 -1.07 -1.45 11.44
CA PHE A 775 -0.77 -2.73 10.78
C PHE A 775 -0.37 -3.85 11.76
N VAL A 776 0.05 -3.50 12.98
CA VAL A 776 0.34 -4.47 14.04
C VAL A 776 -0.92 -4.80 14.84
N ASP A 777 -1.73 -3.78 15.13
CA ASP A 777 -3.05 -3.92 15.74
C ASP A 777 -4.03 -4.66 14.81
N GLY A 778 -3.82 -4.55 13.50
CA GLY A 778 -4.50 -5.31 12.45
C GLY A 778 -4.07 -6.77 12.30
N LEU A 779 -3.17 -7.29 13.15
CA LEU A 779 -2.93 -8.74 13.24
C LEU A 779 -3.94 -9.36 14.21
N HIS A 780 -4.85 -10.19 13.73
CA HIS A 780 -6.03 -10.61 14.47
C HIS A 780 -5.90 -11.95 15.19
N THR A 781 -5.05 -12.83 14.68
CA THR A 781 -4.93 -14.22 15.14
C THR A 781 -4.05 -14.32 16.39
N ASP A 782 -4.24 -15.40 17.15
CA ASP A 782 -3.48 -15.72 18.35
C ASP A 782 -2.36 -16.74 18.08
N GLY A 783 -1.94 -16.87 16.82
CA GLY A 783 -0.87 -17.75 16.39
C GLY A 783 0.50 -17.39 16.97
N ASP A 784 1.35 -18.42 17.15
CA ASP A 784 2.65 -18.28 17.84
C ASP A 784 3.60 -17.23 17.24
N ARG A 785 3.59 -17.01 15.91
CA ARG A 785 4.43 -16.01 15.24
C ARG A 785 3.83 -14.61 15.36
N VAL A 786 2.50 -14.48 15.33
CA VAL A 786 1.79 -13.22 15.61
C VAL A 786 2.06 -12.77 17.05
N ASN A 787 1.84 -13.64 18.04
CA ASN A 787 2.10 -13.35 19.45
C ASN A 787 3.56 -13.01 19.68
N ARG A 788 4.48 -13.78 19.09
CA ARG A 788 5.92 -13.50 19.12
C ARG A 788 6.23 -12.08 18.63
N PHE A 789 5.71 -11.70 17.46
CA PHE A 789 6.00 -10.39 16.91
C PHE A 789 5.39 -9.27 17.76
N LYS A 790 4.16 -9.43 18.27
CA LYS A 790 3.55 -8.45 19.20
C LYS A 790 4.41 -8.22 20.44
N VAL A 791 4.96 -9.28 21.04
CA VAL A 791 5.91 -9.17 22.17
C VAL A 791 7.18 -8.43 21.76
N MET A 792 7.77 -8.76 20.60
CA MET A 792 8.95 -8.06 20.09
C MET A 792 8.69 -6.57 19.81
N TYR A 793 7.53 -6.25 19.23
CA TYR A 793 7.10 -4.91 18.87
C TYR A 793 6.87 -4.05 20.12
N ASP A 794 6.22 -4.57 21.15
CA ASP A 794 6.02 -3.85 22.41
C ASP A 794 7.33 -3.60 23.16
N ALA A 795 8.26 -4.56 23.11
CA ALA A 795 9.58 -4.43 23.74
C ALA A 795 10.53 -3.51 22.96
N VAL A 796 10.36 -3.41 21.65
CA VAL A 796 11.12 -2.54 20.74
C VAL A 796 10.14 -1.67 19.98
N PRO A 797 9.64 -0.57 20.57
CA PRO A 797 8.68 0.30 19.91
C PRO A 797 9.21 0.82 18.56
N PRO A 798 8.31 1.06 17.58
CA PRO A 798 8.69 1.51 16.25
C PRO A 798 9.48 2.82 16.32
N SER A 799 10.70 2.81 15.79
CA SER A 799 11.52 4.01 15.78
C SER A 799 10.91 5.09 14.89
N VAL A 800 10.76 6.29 15.44
CA VAL A 800 10.37 7.48 14.67
C VAL A 800 11.64 8.17 14.21
N GLU A 801 11.94 8.03 12.93
CA GLU A 801 13.14 8.59 12.30
C GLU A 801 12.84 10.00 11.78
N VAL A 802 13.83 10.89 11.83
CA VAL A 802 13.70 12.26 11.30
C VAL A 802 14.28 12.29 9.90
N LEU A 803 13.44 12.53 8.90
CA LEU A 803 13.90 12.70 7.52
C LEU A 803 14.51 14.09 7.31
N ALA A 804 13.86 15.13 7.85
CA ALA A 804 14.33 16.51 7.71
C ALA A 804 13.83 17.39 8.86
N THR A 805 14.50 18.51 9.09
CA THR A 805 14.11 19.53 10.08
C THR A 805 14.38 20.91 9.52
N ALA A 806 13.44 21.83 9.75
CA ALA A 806 13.57 23.24 9.39
C ALA A 806 13.08 24.13 10.53
N THR A 807 13.69 25.31 10.65
CA THR A 807 13.34 26.31 11.65
C THR A 807 13.22 27.69 11.01
N ASN A 808 12.27 28.49 11.48
CA ASN A 808 12.15 29.92 11.15
C ASN A 808 12.20 30.79 12.41
#